data_AF-A0A2H0S9X8-F1
#
_entry.id   AF-A0A2H0S9X8-F1
#
_cell.length_a   1.000
_cell.length_b   1.000
_cell.length_c   1.000
_cell.angle_alpha   90.00
_cell.angle_beta   90.00
_cell.angle_gamma   90.00
#
_symmetry.space_group_name_H-M   'P 1'
#
loop_
_entity.id
_entity.type
_entity.pdbx_description
1 polymer ?
#
loop_
_entity_poly.entity_id
_entity_poly.type
_entity_poly.pdbx_seq_one_letter_code
_entity_poly.pdbx_strand_id
1 'polypeptide(L)'
;MTNQELQKDPAKLSVIPELQTLANNGGQNSEAYAITQLAAEGKIDQKAQMKIAKTLGNPNKMKSKGYQYLMKSIAKNKFGKISSTVTSLLDALSMGGKAEEFATEELRKISASEYGPMSSLNEKKLLKNVSEAIEEQIKLEAIQSTGAKANAVLDKNENSSRLDSILKLEIDNLKVPNMPADLVKKLDEYGIKEYELVKKALPKYKQLKDLYAQLESDPTVKSKIDTLNSELEKIEEQVSNLRNEAQEFRDEQIGYFNMVLKLLRDCELTKSEVGINPANTENIFMREEISKLKIKKVSVVKDEDKSVGDPTETGVEILITYVDKNGKEQTADSLVFRKMLMAADAESEDVRIEDIPGLKEGAVYQTSQLVDPNSTHKELKKFTVKRIYQDANGQTLIELDKPVLKTSKNKLPNSMDDSVRHDRVEQTYTPGGFFKLINTNDYRPEKSPKNPQIKPTILKNDNANNKRKFLAGGANTPSINGNDEGQNDDKLPELDGPTGVRGRPEALQFDEVFKAGDMTFGERNVIENIWMNTRFLSVGDLWEMGKSMYEYYIRRFERRQKEKYSTIGQELPFFAPEMRRVNQSAETEQVQQFIDSFDQKGVYEIQDRLRLTTNRDEMKAAFTTLTNKGQMRWDDISMWNNLNKFLDDSKKIPIPKNGDPYTVVSKTDKRNGMEFMKDAIDSIWGEGSYNDWYSKNKSTFRSNSQGYAEEGKELENLDGGHRRKLSFLLKEHKEGRYVDPHEYEGLIIHAIDNGKAGMEDKLYYMIAGVAYENDSGRTILSMDRMAHINSEMLGKFPILDYICASVKRKDGGSHKFTKDDYKQWLKYFDQGDPTNCVPTQGVHDYLWRYILPSDETQNRINKALRDAERIDHEDLYVYVPPATESVVKNMCQASAGNKKYATVKGYANVFPGFSKYLKELSEAGNKKKLVEGIKSYVVYAGILTNRFEKAKGDSYQRLDVNTLNSRTIMTPETPKQLMEEMDNAIKKIVYAYGDRELIEMVEKMYTKTGNIELDPDERKKQQDIDYAFQAFGEKFHQVVGSDGGEKMINIMASANLTGMSF
;
A
#
# COMPACT_ATOMS: atom_id res chain seq x y z
N MET A 1 44.04 -43.68 -1.87
CA MET A 1 44.45 -43.62 -3.28
C MET A 1 44.96 -42.23 -3.57
N THR A 2 46.12 -42.09 -4.18
CA THR A 2 46.61 -40.79 -4.67
C THR A 2 45.92 -40.43 -6.00
N ASN A 3 45.83 -39.14 -6.35
CA ASN A 3 45.24 -38.69 -7.64
C ASN A 3 45.88 -39.35 -8.88
N GLN A 4 47.09 -39.92 -8.76
CA GLN A 4 47.76 -40.66 -9.83
C GLN A 4 47.27 -42.11 -10.01
N GLU A 5 46.58 -42.69 -9.03
CA GLU A 5 46.02 -44.05 -9.14
C GLU A 5 44.64 -44.07 -9.81
N LEU A 6 43.85 -42.99 -9.68
CA LEU A 6 42.54 -42.83 -10.33
C LEU A 6 42.61 -42.68 -11.86
N GLN A 7 43.79 -42.36 -12.42
CA GLN A 7 43.97 -42.12 -13.86
C GLN A 7 44.33 -43.37 -14.69
N LYS A 8 44.55 -44.54 -14.07
CA LYS A 8 45.08 -45.73 -14.77
C LYS A 8 44.03 -46.71 -15.33
N ASP A 9 42.73 -46.51 -15.08
CA ASP A 9 41.67 -47.37 -15.63
C ASP A 9 40.38 -46.57 -15.93
N PRO A 10 40.25 -45.98 -17.13
CA PRO A 10 39.11 -45.13 -17.49
C PRO A 10 37.77 -45.89 -17.62
N ALA A 11 37.78 -47.22 -17.57
CA ALA A 11 36.57 -48.04 -17.62
C ALA A 11 35.88 -48.19 -16.25
N LYS A 12 36.51 -47.80 -15.13
CA LYS A 12 35.96 -48.06 -13.80
C LYS A 12 35.17 -46.95 -13.14
N LEU A 13 35.07 -45.73 -13.70
CA LEU A 13 34.33 -44.65 -13.01
C LEU A 13 33.74 -43.58 -13.94
N SER A 14 32.46 -43.75 -14.30
CA SER A 14 31.63 -42.61 -14.73
C SER A 14 31.04 -41.93 -13.49
N VAL A 15 31.88 -41.33 -12.64
CA VAL A 15 31.36 -40.38 -11.64
C VAL A 15 30.77 -39.21 -12.43
N ILE A 16 29.51 -38.89 -12.17
CA ILE A 16 28.79 -37.86 -12.94
C ILE A 16 29.57 -36.54 -12.81
N PRO A 17 29.88 -35.84 -13.93
CA PRO A 17 30.65 -34.59 -13.91
C PRO A 17 30.13 -33.56 -12.91
N GLU A 18 28.82 -33.51 -12.71
CA GLU A 18 28.14 -32.64 -11.75
C GLU A 18 28.58 -32.87 -10.29
N LEU A 19 28.80 -34.12 -9.86
CA LEU A 19 29.33 -34.44 -8.53
C LEU A 19 30.79 -34.01 -8.38
N GLN A 20 31.58 -34.12 -9.45
CA GLN A 20 32.97 -33.65 -9.46
C GLN A 20 33.04 -32.12 -9.38
N THR A 21 32.18 -31.41 -10.13
CA THR A 21 32.08 -29.94 -10.07
C THR A 21 31.67 -29.48 -8.67
N LEU A 22 30.67 -30.11 -8.06
CA LEU A 22 30.22 -29.78 -6.70
C LEU A 22 31.30 -30.07 -5.64
N ALA A 23 32.05 -31.17 -5.80
CA ALA A 23 33.17 -31.51 -4.91
C ALA A 23 34.33 -30.51 -5.01
N ASN A 24 34.66 -30.04 -6.22
CA ASN A 24 35.72 -29.04 -6.43
C ASN A 24 35.37 -27.68 -5.80
N ASN A 25 34.09 -27.31 -5.80
CA ASN A 25 33.62 -26.06 -5.21
C ASN A 25 33.55 -26.10 -3.67
N GLY A 26 33.35 -27.28 -3.07
CA GLY A 26 33.19 -27.43 -1.61
C GLY A 26 34.49 -27.57 -0.80
N GLY A 27 35.65 -27.75 -1.46
CA GLY A 27 36.93 -28.06 -0.80
C GLY A 27 37.03 -29.52 -0.31
N GLN A 28 38.26 -29.96 0.00
CA GLN A 28 38.58 -31.38 0.30
C GLN A 28 37.88 -31.95 1.55
N ASN A 29 37.32 -31.10 2.42
CA ASN A 29 36.61 -31.52 3.62
C ASN A 29 35.07 -31.49 3.48
N SER A 30 34.54 -31.21 2.28
CA SER A 30 33.09 -31.15 2.08
C SER A 30 32.44 -32.54 1.97
N GLU A 31 31.17 -32.62 2.36
CA GLU A 31 30.34 -33.83 2.20
C GLU A 31 30.23 -34.23 0.72
N ALA A 32 30.16 -33.25 -0.19
CA ALA A 32 30.15 -33.48 -1.63
C ALA A 32 31.45 -34.16 -2.10
N TYR A 33 32.62 -33.74 -1.59
CA TYR A 33 33.90 -34.37 -1.92
C TYR A 33 33.98 -35.82 -1.42
N ALA A 34 33.55 -36.08 -0.18
CA ALA A 34 33.50 -37.43 0.37
C ALA A 34 32.53 -38.35 -0.39
N ILE A 35 31.36 -37.85 -0.77
CA ILE A 35 30.37 -38.59 -1.58
C ILE A 35 30.94 -38.92 -2.96
N THR A 36 31.64 -37.97 -3.59
CA THR A 36 32.32 -38.17 -4.88
C THR A 36 33.41 -39.23 -4.80
N GLN A 37 34.14 -39.33 -3.68
CA GLN A 37 35.09 -40.43 -3.45
C GLN A 37 34.38 -41.79 -3.29
N LEU A 38 33.25 -41.86 -2.60
CA LEU A 38 32.49 -43.11 -2.47
C LEU A 38 31.86 -43.56 -3.79
N ALA A 39 31.41 -42.62 -4.61
CA ALA A 39 31.02 -42.89 -6.00
C ALA A 39 32.23 -43.39 -6.83
N ALA A 40 33.40 -42.78 -6.65
CA ALA A 40 34.68 -43.20 -7.23
C ALA A 40 35.15 -44.59 -6.74
N GLU A 41 34.68 -45.08 -5.61
CA GLU A 41 34.99 -46.43 -5.13
C GLU A 41 33.95 -47.47 -5.59
N GLY A 42 32.96 -47.08 -6.39
CA GLY A 42 31.87 -47.95 -6.83
C GLY A 42 30.91 -48.35 -5.70
N LYS A 43 30.89 -47.59 -4.59
CA LYS A 43 30.03 -47.86 -3.43
C LYS A 43 28.63 -47.27 -3.57
N ILE A 44 28.45 -46.32 -4.49
CA ILE A 44 27.17 -45.71 -4.84
C ILE A 44 26.85 -46.09 -6.28
N ASP A 45 25.68 -46.69 -6.54
CA ASP A 45 25.29 -47.03 -7.91
C ASP A 45 24.94 -45.77 -8.74
N GLN A 46 24.94 -45.92 -10.06
CA GLN A 46 24.75 -44.81 -11.00
C GLN A 46 23.40 -44.08 -10.82
N LYS A 47 22.32 -44.78 -10.47
CA LYS A 47 20.99 -44.18 -10.28
C LYS A 47 20.96 -43.33 -9.01
N ALA A 48 21.54 -43.81 -7.91
CA ALA A 48 21.69 -43.01 -6.69
C ALA A 48 22.63 -41.81 -6.91
N GLN A 49 23.74 -41.98 -7.66
CA GLN A 49 24.64 -40.88 -8.01
C GLN A 49 23.88 -39.72 -8.69
N MET A 50 23.02 -40.00 -9.68
CA MET A 50 22.24 -38.95 -10.38
C MET A 50 21.30 -38.19 -9.43
N LYS A 51 20.58 -38.90 -8.55
CA LYS A 51 19.64 -38.26 -7.62
C LYS A 51 20.37 -37.47 -6.53
N ILE A 52 21.50 -37.97 -6.05
CA ILE A 52 22.35 -37.26 -5.08
C ILE A 52 22.91 -35.98 -5.71
N ALA A 53 23.42 -36.04 -6.95
CA ALA A 53 23.92 -34.88 -7.68
C ALA A 53 22.85 -33.78 -7.81
N LYS A 54 21.66 -34.15 -8.27
CA LYS A 54 20.52 -33.22 -8.39
C LYS A 54 20.08 -32.63 -7.05
N THR A 55 20.20 -33.39 -5.97
CA THR A 55 19.82 -32.93 -4.64
C THR A 55 20.85 -31.97 -4.07
N LEU A 56 22.14 -32.28 -4.17
CA LEU A 56 23.24 -31.39 -3.75
C LEU A 56 23.26 -30.08 -4.55
N GLY A 57 22.88 -30.12 -5.83
CA GLY A 57 22.75 -28.95 -6.69
C GLY A 57 21.50 -28.09 -6.46
N ASN A 58 20.58 -28.49 -5.57
CA ASN A 58 19.35 -27.75 -5.27
C ASN A 58 19.44 -27.08 -3.88
N PRO A 59 19.63 -25.75 -3.82
CA PRO A 59 19.79 -25.01 -2.56
C PRO A 59 18.59 -25.15 -1.62
N ASN A 60 17.38 -25.26 -2.17
CA ASN A 60 16.16 -25.33 -1.36
C ASN A 60 16.01 -26.70 -0.68
N LYS A 61 16.40 -27.79 -1.36
CA LYS A 61 16.45 -29.12 -0.73
C LYS A 61 17.52 -29.20 0.34
N MET A 62 18.68 -28.62 0.09
CA MET A 62 19.78 -28.58 1.06
C MET A 62 19.52 -27.68 2.28
N LYS A 63 18.46 -26.86 2.29
CA LYS A 63 17.96 -26.18 3.50
C LYS A 63 17.16 -27.10 4.43
N SER A 64 16.61 -28.21 3.93
CA SER A 64 15.85 -29.17 4.75
C SER A 64 16.80 -30.09 5.54
N LYS A 65 16.51 -30.23 6.83
CA LYS A 65 17.32 -31.03 7.77
C LYS A 65 17.39 -32.50 7.35
N GLY A 66 16.31 -33.06 6.80
CA GLY A 66 16.26 -34.46 6.33
C GLY A 66 17.28 -34.73 5.23
N TYR A 67 17.34 -33.85 4.22
CA TYR A 67 18.33 -33.95 3.15
C TYR A 67 19.77 -33.74 3.65
N GLN A 68 19.99 -32.82 4.58
CA GLN A 68 21.31 -32.65 5.21
C GLN A 68 21.76 -33.90 5.98
N TYR A 69 20.89 -34.51 6.78
CA TYR A 69 21.20 -35.73 7.51
C TYR A 69 21.50 -36.91 6.58
N LEU A 70 20.78 -37.00 5.46
CA LEU A 70 21.04 -38.02 4.44
C LEU A 70 22.41 -37.83 3.80
N MET A 71 22.77 -36.62 3.35
CA MET A 71 24.06 -36.35 2.70
C MET A 71 25.22 -36.63 3.65
N LYS A 72 25.11 -36.19 4.92
CA LYS A 72 26.09 -36.49 5.96
C LYS A 72 26.25 -37.99 6.23
N SER A 73 25.16 -38.75 6.20
CA SER A 73 25.17 -40.20 6.42
C SER A 73 25.80 -40.96 5.25
N ILE A 74 25.55 -40.50 4.02
CA ILE A 74 26.19 -41.04 2.81
C ILE A 74 27.69 -40.71 2.84
N ALA A 75 28.08 -39.47 3.12
CA ALA A 75 29.48 -39.04 3.19
C ALA A 75 30.30 -39.85 4.19
N LYS A 76 29.69 -40.28 5.31
CA LYS A 76 30.30 -41.15 6.32
C LYS A 76 30.29 -42.65 5.94
N ASN A 77 29.88 -43.00 4.72
CA ASN A 77 29.76 -44.37 4.21
C ASN A 77 28.89 -45.30 5.08
N LYS A 78 27.83 -44.78 5.73
CA LYS A 78 27.04 -45.54 6.70
C LYS A 78 26.17 -46.64 6.08
N PHE A 79 25.87 -46.52 4.78
CA PHE A 79 24.96 -47.42 4.05
C PHE A 79 25.68 -48.57 3.30
N GLY A 80 27.01 -48.63 3.32
CA GLY A 80 27.77 -49.73 2.70
C GLY A 80 27.74 -49.71 1.16
N LYS A 81 26.91 -50.56 0.54
CA LYS A 81 26.75 -50.64 -0.92
C LYS A 81 25.36 -50.11 -1.26
N ILE A 82 25.32 -48.92 -1.86
CA ILE A 82 24.17 -48.03 -1.83
C ILE A 82 23.47 -48.06 -3.19
N SER A 83 22.19 -48.48 -3.24
CA SER A 83 21.35 -48.11 -4.38
C SER A 83 19.87 -47.85 -4.08
N SER A 84 19.12 -48.87 -3.67
CA SER A 84 17.67 -48.76 -3.55
C SER A 84 17.23 -47.97 -2.31
N THR A 85 17.91 -48.16 -1.17
CA THR A 85 17.53 -47.52 0.10
C THR A 85 17.70 -46.01 0.09
N VAL A 86 18.83 -45.50 -0.42
CA VAL A 86 19.04 -44.03 -0.51
C VAL A 86 18.12 -43.40 -1.54
N THR A 87 17.84 -44.10 -2.63
CA THR A 87 16.84 -43.64 -3.61
C THR A 87 15.45 -43.54 -2.98
N SER A 88 15.04 -44.55 -2.21
CA SER A 88 13.74 -44.59 -1.52
C SER A 88 13.63 -43.51 -0.44
N LEU A 89 14.72 -43.23 0.29
CA LEU A 89 14.77 -42.15 1.28
C LEU A 89 14.73 -40.76 0.62
N LEU A 90 15.41 -40.56 -0.52
CA LEU A 90 15.32 -39.31 -1.29
C LEU A 90 13.90 -39.07 -1.82
N ASP A 91 13.24 -40.14 -2.27
CA ASP A 91 11.87 -40.11 -2.76
C ASP A 91 10.90 -39.82 -1.60
N ALA A 92 11.05 -40.48 -0.45
CA ALA A 92 10.24 -40.22 0.75
C ALA A 92 10.38 -38.78 1.26
N LEU A 93 11.62 -38.25 1.33
CA LEU A 93 11.85 -36.84 1.68
C LEU A 93 11.24 -35.87 0.67
N SER A 94 10.96 -36.30 -0.57
CA SER A 94 10.33 -35.45 -1.58
C SER A 94 8.80 -35.50 -1.60
N MET A 95 8.20 -36.48 -0.92
CA MET A 95 6.73 -36.66 -0.87
C MET A 95 6.06 -35.73 0.15
N GLY A 96 6.82 -35.14 1.09
CA GLY A 96 6.29 -34.25 2.12
C GLY A 96 5.51 -34.97 3.24
N GLY A 97 5.04 -34.21 4.23
CA GLY A 97 4.14 -34.70 5.28
C GLY A 97 4.75 -35.77 6.20
N LYS A 98 3.93 -36.74 6.64
CA LYS A 98 4.34 -37.77 7.63
C LYS A 98 5.48 -38.67 7.14
N ALA A 99 5.55 -38.92 5.82
CA ALA A 99 6.63 -39.71 5.22
C ALA A 99 7.98 -38.97 5.31
N GLU A 100 7.98 -37.64 5.07
CA GLU A 100 9.17 -36.81 5.23
C GLU A 100 9.60 -36.70 6.70
N GLU A 101 8.66 -36.49 7.63
CA GLU A 101 8.94 -36.42 9.07
C GLU A 101 9.57 -37.72 9.59
N PHE A 102 8.98 -38.86 9.23
CA PHE A 102 9.48 -40.17 9.62
C PHE A 102 10.86 -40.48 9.02
N ALA A 103 11.05 -40.20 7.72
CA ALA A 103 12.34 -40.35 7.06
C ALA A 103 13.41 -39.43 7.69
N THR A 104 13.05 -38.19 8.02
CA THR A 104 13.95 -37.21 8.64
C THR A 104 14.42 -37.65 10.03
N GLU A 105 13.52 -38.18 10.84
CA GLU A 105 13.85 -38.62 12.21
C GLU A 105 14.76 -39.87 12.20
N GLU A 106 14.52 -40.82 11.31
CA GLU A 106 15.40 -41.99 11.17
C GLU A 106 16.78 -41.61 10.61
N LEU A 107 16.82 -40.70 9.63
CA LEU A 107 18.08 -40.17 9.11
C LEU A 107 18.87 -39.40 10.18
N ARG A 108 18.19 -38.67 11.07
CA ARG A 108 18.82 -37.99 12.20
C ARG A 108 19.53 -38.98 13.10
N LYS A 109 18.86 -40.08 13.49
CA LYS A 109 19.44 -41.15 14.32
C LYS A 109 20.65 -41.80 13.66
N ILE A 110 20.56 -42.12 12.37
CA ILE A 110 21.67 -42.71 11.60
C ILE A 110 22.86 -41.74 11.52
N SER A 111 22.62 -40.45 11.29
CA SER A 111 23.67 -39.43 11.15
C SER A 111 24.45 -39.16 12.44
N ALA A 112 23.77 -39.35 13.59
CA ALA A 112 24.29 -39.12 14.94
C ALA A 112 25.05 -40.32 15.52
N SER A 113 24.91 -41.52 14.96
CA SER A 113 25.59 -42.72 15.46
C SER A 113 27.11 -42.69 15.20
N GLU A 114 27.90 -42.85 16.27
CA GLU A 114 29.37 -42.85 16.25
C GLU A 114 29.97 -44.14 15.67
N TYR A 115 29.25 -45.27 15.72
CA TYR A 115 29.75 -46.58 15.29
C TYR A 115 29.57 -46.79 13.78
N GLY A 116 30.47 -47.57 13.14
CA GLY A 116 30.68 -47.72 11.68
C GLY A 116 29.47 -48.10 10.78
N PRO A 117 29.68 -48.56 9.53
CA PRO A 117 28.57 -48.87 8.61
C PRO A 117 27.58 -49.83 9.28
N MET A 118 26.27 -49.57 9.13
CA MET A 118 25.19 -50.27 9.86
C MET A 118 25.45 -51.79 9.91
N SER A 119 26.00 -52.25 11.03
CA SER A 119 26.58 -53.58 11.16
C SER A 119 25.63 -54.54 11.86
N SER A 120 24.61 -54.02 12.54
CA SER A 120 23.61 -54.86 13.17
C SER A 120 22.56 -55.33 12.15
N LEU A 121 22.22 -56.62 12.23
CA LEU A 121 21.13 -57.22 11.44
C LEU A 121 19.79 -56.49 11.69
N ASN A 122 19.62 -55.92 12.89
CA ASN A 122 18.44 -55.18 13.31
C ASN A 122 18.30 -53.83 12.60
N GLU A 123 19.37 -53.06 12.39
CA GLU A 123 19.32 -51.79 11.66
C GLU A 123 19.03 -52.00 10.17
N LYS A 124 19.59 -53.06 9.57
CA LYS A 124 19.28 -53.45 8.18
C LYS A 124 17.83 -53.90 8.02
N LYS A 125 17.29 -54.61 9.02
CA LYS A 125 15.89 -55.03 9.06
C LYS A 125 14.96 -53.82 9.28
N LEU A 126 15.35 -52.86 10.11
CA LEU A 126 14.60 -51.62 10.33
C LEU A 126 14.49 -50.79 9.06
N LEU A 127 15.60 -50.55 8.34
CA LEU A 127 15.57 -49.80 7.09
C LEU A 127 14.80 -50.51 5.96
N LYS A 128 14.84 -51.84 5.94
CA LYS A 128 14.01 -52.64 5.02
C LYS A 128 12.53 -52.45 5.34
N ASN A 129 12.15 -52.51 6.62
CA ASN A 129 10.78 -52.27 7.06
C ASN A 129 10.32 -50.83 6.80
N VAL A 130 11.21 -49.84 6.95
CA VAL A 130 10.93 -48.43 6.58
C VAL A 130 10.70 -48.31 5.07
N SER A 131 11.54 -48.94 4.26
CA SER A 131 11.38 -48.94 2.80
C SER A 131 10.08 -49.63 2.35
N GLU A 132 9.73 -50.76 2.97
CA GLU A 132 8.51 -51.51 2.67
C GLU A 132 7.25 -50.75 3.13
N ALA A 133 7.28 -50.12 4.32
CA ALA A 133 6.18 -49.27 4.80
C ALA A 133 5.98 -48.03 3.93
N ILE A 134 7.06 -47.44 3.41
CA ILE A 134 7.00 -46.32 2.47
C ILE A 134 6.40 -46.77 1.12
N GLU A 135 6.80 -47.93 0.59
CA GLU A 135 6.21 -48.48 -0.64
C GLU A 135 4.72 -48.83 -0.49
N GLU A 136 4.32 -49.35 0.66
CA GLU A 136 2.92 -49.65 0.98
C GLU A 136 2.08 -48.38 1.09
N GLN A 137 2.62 -47.34 1.72
CA GLN A 137 2.00 -46.01 1.81
C GLN A 137 1.84 -45.36 0.42
N ILE A 138 2.87 -45.45 -0.44
CA ILE A 138 2.80 -44.98 -1.84
C ILE A 138 1.72 -45.72 -2.63
N LYS A 139 1.59 -47.03 -2.45
CA LYS A 139 0.54 -47.84 -3.10
C LYS A 139 -0.85 -47.47 -2.58
N LEU A 140 -1.00 -47.25 -1.28
CA LEU A 140 -2.26 -46.81 -0.67
C LEU A 140 -2.70 -45.43 -1.16
N GLU A 141 -1.77 -44.48 -1.32
CA GLU A 141 -2.05 -43.16 -1.86
C GLU A 141 -2.39 -43.21 -3.36
N ALA A 142 -1.75 -44.08 -4.14
CA ALA A 142 -2.11 -44.33 -5.54
C ALA A 142 -3.53 -44.93 -5.67
N ILE A 143 -3.91 -45.87 -4.81
CA ILE A 143 -5.25 -46.47 -4.73
C ILE A 143 -6.31 -45.42 -4.31
N GLN A 144 -5.98 -44.55 -3.35
CA GLN A 144 -6.87 -43.45 -2.91
C GLN A 144 -7.06 -42.38 -3.98
N SER A 145 -6.04 -42.07 -4.78
CA SER A 145 -6.17 -41.17 -5.94
C SER A 145 -7.08 -41.73 -7.05
N THR A 146 -7.18 -43.06 -7.13
CA THR A 146 -8.06 -43.77 -8.07
C THR A 146 -9.49 -43.84 -7.55
N GLY A 147 -9.68 -43.95 -6.22
CA GLY A 147 -10.99 -43.84 -5.55
C GLY A 147 -11.58 -42.42 -5.56
N ALA A 148 -10.74 -41.38 -5.48
CA ALA A 148 -11.18 -39.98 -5.58
C ALA A 148 -11.75 -39.61 -6.97
N LYS A 149 -11.31 -40.30 -8.04
CA LYS A 149 -11.86 -40.15 -9.39
C LYS A 149 -13.22 -40.83 -9.57
N ALA A 150 -13.55 -41.83 -8.76
CA ALA A 150 -14.83 -42.54 -8.80
C ALA A 150 -15.97 -41.76 -8.10
N ASN A 151 -15.67 -41.06 -7.00
CA ASN A 151 -16.68 -40.26 -6.29
C ASN A 151 -17.05 -38.95 -7.02
N ALA A 152 -16.19 -38.43 -7.90
CA ALA A 152 -16.48 -37.27 -8.74
C ALA A 152 -17.50 -37.55 -9.86
N VAL A 153 -17.92 -38.82 -10.05
CA VAL A 153 -18.90 -39.22 -11.07
C VAL A 153 -20.33 -39.17 -10.55
N LEU A 154 -20.54 -39.22 -9.22
CA LEU A 154 -21.88 -39.28 -8.60
C LEU A 154 -22.54 -37.90 -8.35
N ASP A 155 -21.81 -36.79 -8.45
CA ASP A 155 -22.33 -35.41 -8.25
C ASP A 155 -22.81 -34.73 -9.55
N LYS A 156 -22.90 -35.45 -10.67
CA LYS A 156 -23.17 -34.84 -11.99
C LYS A 156 -24.65 -34.62 -12.35
N ASN A 157 -25.61 -34.90 -11.44
CA ASN A 157 -27.03 -34.62 -11.67
C ASN A 157 -27.45 -33.18 -11.33
N GLU A 158 -26.67 -32.44 -10.56
CA GLU A 158 -26.99 -31.03 -10.21
C GLU A 158 -26.47 -30.03 -11.26
N ASN A 159 -25.43 -30.42 -12.01
CA ASN A 159 -24.88 -29.63 -13.11
C ASN A 159 -25.83 -29.59 -14.34
N SER A 160 -26.69 -30.60 -14.54
CA SER A 160 -27.73 -30.55 -15.59
C SER A 160 -28.80 -29.49 -15.28
N SER A 161 -29.14 -29.32 -13.99
CA SER A 161 -30.12 -28.32 -13.53
C SER A 161 -29.55 -26.90 -13.58
N ARG A 162 -28.24 -26.74 -13.30
CA ARG A 162 -27.51 -25.48 -13.49
C ARG A 162 -27.30 -25.12 -14.97
N LEU A 163 -27.04 -26.10 -15.84
CA LEU A 163 -26.95 -25.87 -17.28
C LEU A 163 -28.30 -25.44 -17.86
N ASP A 164 -29.41 -26.06 -17.44
CA ASP A 164 -30.78 -25.66 -17.83
C ASP A 164 -31.14 -24.25 -17.35
N SER A 165 -30.58 -23.81 -16.23
CA SER A 165 -30.79 -22.46 -15.67
C SER A 165 -29.96 -21.40 -16.39
N ILE A 166 -28.74 -21.74 -16.80
CA ILE A 166 -27.84 -20.87 -17.58
C ILE A 166 -28.29 -20.80 -19.04
N LEU A 167 -28.75 -21.91 -19.63
CA LEU A 167 -29.30 -21.96 -21.00
C LEU A 167 -30.64 -21.19 -21.10
N LYS A 168 -31.42 -21.14 -20.03
CA LYS A 168 -32.65 -20.32 -19.95
C LYS A 168 -32.40 -18.81 -19.92
N LEU A 169 -31.18 -18.36 -19.65
CA LEU A 169 -30.89 -16.93 -19.51
C LEU A 169 -30.30 -16.28 -20.77
N GLU A 170 -30.04 -17.03 -21.86
CA GLU A 170 -29.49 -16.39 -23.07
C GLU A 170 -29.77 -17.06 -24.42
N ILE A 171 -30.68 -18.04 -24.53
CA ILE A 171 -30.95 -18.72 -25.81
C ILE A 171 -32.44 -19.03 -25.99
N ASP A 172 -33.20 -18.06 -26.55
CA ASP A 172 -34.53 -18.35 -27.12
C ASP A 172 -34.48 -18.81 -28.59
N ASN A 173 -33.28 -18.85 -29.22
CA ASN A 173 -33.16 -19.09 -30.67
C ASN A 173 -32.31 -20.30 -31.11
N LEU A 174 -31.62 -21.03 -30.23
CA LEU A 174 -30.89 -22.26 -30.60
C LEU A 174 -31.57 -23.51 -30.04
N LYS A 175 -32.14 -24.31 -30.95
CA LYS A 175 -32.67 -25.65 -30.64
C LYS A 175 -31.52 -26.65 -30.48
N VAL A 176 -30.91 -26.72 -29.29
CA VAL A 176 -29.98 -27.81 -28.97
C VAL A 176 -30.80 -29.07 -28.63
N PRO A 177 -30.48 -30.25 -29.19
CA PRO A 177 -31.16 -31.49 -28.80
C PRO A 177 -30.88 -31.80 -27.32
N ASN A 178 -31.79 -32.52 -26.66
CA ASN A 178 -31.56 -33.02 -25.30
C ASN A 178 -30.75 -34.33 -25.34
N MET A 179 -29.86 -34.52 -24.35
CA MET A 179 -29.13 -35.78 -24.21
C MET A 179 -30.11 -36.96 -24.10
N PRO A 180 -29.90 -38.07 -24.84
CA PRO A 180 -30.80 -39.22 -24.79
C PRO A 180 -30.95 -39.74 -23.36
N ALA A 181 -32.19 -39.76 -22.85
CA ALA A 181 -32.47 -40.11 -21.45
C ALA A 181 -32.12 -41.58 -21.13
N ASP A 182 -32.11 -42.45 -22.13
CA ASP A 182 -31.71 -43.84 -22.01
C ASP A 182 -30.20 -44.01 -21.77
N LEU A 183 -29.37 -43.11 -22.33
CA LEU A 183 -27.92 -43.10 -22.09
C LEU A 183 -27.59 -42.75 -20.63
N VAL A 184 -28.24 -41.71 -20.10
CA VAL A 184 -28.08 -41.28 -18.70
C VAL A 184 -28.54 -42.39 -17.75
N LYS A 185 -29.72 -42.97 -18.02
CA LYS A 185 -30.28 -44.05 -17.20
C LYS A 185 -29.38 -45.30 -17.17
N LYS A 186 -28.78 -45.69 -18.30
CA LYS A 186 -27.87 -46.83 -18.35
C LYS A 186 -26.60 -46.59 -17.54
N LEU A 187 -26.00 -45.39 -17.63
CA LEU A 187 -24.82 -45.05 -16.85
C LEU A 187 -25.08 -45.07 -15.34
N ASP A 188 -26.26 -44.61 -14.89
CA ASP A 188 -26.69 -44.69 -13.50
C ASP A 188 -26.88 -46.15 -13.05
N GLU A 189 -27.50 -46.99 -13.88
CA GLU A 189 -27.66 -48.43 -13.61
C GLU A 189 -26.30 -49.14 -13.46
N TYR A 190 -25.30 -48.77 -14.25
CA TYR A 190 -23.92 -49.29 -14.10
C TYR A 190 -23.24 -48.80 -12.82
N GLY A 191 -23.41 -47.52 -12.47
CA GLY A 191 -22.90 -46.97 -11.21
C GLY A 191 -23.48 -47.66 -9.96
N ILE A 192 -24.78 -47.97 -9.98
CA ILE A 192 -25.45 -48.70 -8.90
C ILE A 192 -24.92 -50.14 -8.79
N LYS A 193 -24.75 -50.84 -9.94
CA LYS A 193 -24.20 -52.21 -9.96
C LYS A 193 -22.76 -52.26 -9.45
N GLU A 194 -21.94 -51.29 -9.83
CA GLU A 194 -20.57 -51.17 -9.33
C GLU A 194 -20.55 -50.93 -7.83
N TYR A 195 -21.39 -50.01 -7.32
CA TYR A 195 -21.51 -49.73 -5.89
C TYR A 195 -21.88 -50.98 -5.08
N GLU A 196 -22.85 -51.77 -5.54
CA GLU A 196 -23.28 -52.99 -4.84
C GLU A 196 -22.19 -54.07 -4.81
N LEU A 197 -21.32 -54.15 -5.83
CA LEU A 197 -20.16 -55.05 -5.82
C LEU A 197 -19.08 -54.57 -4.85
N VAL A 198 -18.78 -53.27 -4.84
CA VAL A 198 -17.80 -52.68 -3.89
C VAL A 198 -18.29 -52.85 -2.45
N LYS A 199 -19.58 -52.67 -2.20
CA LYS A 199 -20.21 -52.90 -0.90
C LYS A 199 -20.11 -54.36 -0.45
N LYS A 200 -20.18 -55.34 -1.37
CA LYS A 200 -19.93 -56.76 -1.07
C LYS A 200 -18.46 -57.06 -0.77
N ALA A 201 -17.52 -56.34 -1.40
CA ALA A 201 -16.09 -56.52 -1.16
C ALA A 201 -15.62 -55.94 0.19
N LEU A 202 -16.20 -54.81 0.61
CA LEU A 202 -15.78 -54.08 1.82
C LEU A 202 -15.72 -54.93 3.11
N PRO A 203 -16.76 -55.71 3.49
CA PRO A 203 -16.68 -56.56 4.68
C PRO A 203 -15.66 -57.71 4.51
N LYS A 204 -15.41 -58.19 3.28
CA LYS A 204 -14.41 -59.23 3.01
C LYS A 204 -12.99 -58.70 3.19
N TYR A 205 -12.69 -57.48 2.74
CA TYR A 205 -11.40 -56.85 3.03
C TYR A 205 -11.18 -56.63 4.52
N LYS A 206 -12.23 -56.28 5.27
CA LYS A 206 -12.14 -56.15 6.73
C LYS A 206 -11.82 -57.50 7.40
N GLN A 207 -12.52 -58.56 6.99
CA GLN A 207 -12.24 -59.92 7.46
C GLN A 207 -10.82 -60.36 7.10
N LEU A 208 -10.37 -60.06 5.88
CA LEU A 208 -9.02 -60.37 5.42
C LEU A 208 -7.97 -59.68 6.29
N LYS A 209 -8.15 -58.39 6.61
CA LYS A 209 -7.27 -57.62 7.49
C LYS A 209 -7.19 -58.23 8.90
N ASP A 210 -8.32 -58.61 9.47
CA ASP A 210 -8.38 -59.24 10.79
C ASP A 210 -7.69 -60.62 10.79
N LEU A 211 -7.81 -61.39 9.70
CA LEU A 211 -7.14 -62.68 9.55
C LEU A 211 -5.63 -62.54 9.35
N TYR A 212 -5.15 -61.52 8.62
CA TYR A 212 -3.71 -61.26 8.49
C TYR A 212 -3.06 -60.92 9.85
N ALA A 213 -3.77 -60.23 10.74
CA ALA A 213 -3.28 -59.98 12.10
C ALA A 213 -3.18 -61.27 12.95
N GLN A 214 -3.97 -62.30 12.63
CA GLN A 214 -3.95 -63.60 13.32
C GLN A 214 -2.93 -64.58 12.72
N LEU A 215 -2.49 -64.35 11.47
CA LEU A 215 -1.60 -65.24 10.73
C LEU A 215 -0.24 -65.45 11.42
N GLU A 216 0.24 -64.48 12.19
CA GLU A 216 1.47 -64.62 12.98
C GLU A 216 1.35 -65.66 14.11
N SER A 217 0.12 -65.93 14.56
CA SER A 217 -0.16 -66.80 15.72
C SER A 217 -0.77 -68.16 15.34
N ASP A 218 -1.43 -68.28 14.18
CA ASP A 218 -2.05 -69.54 13.74
C ASP A 218 -1.86 -69.76 12.22
N PRO A 219 -0.99 -70.71 11.82
CA PRO A 219 -0.74 -71.03 10.41
C PRO A 219 -1.96 -71.56 9.65
N THR A 220 -2.98 -72.08 10.35
CA THR A 220 -4.19 -72.63 9.70
C THR A 220 -5.09 -71.53 9.10
N VAL A 221 -4.90 -70.28 9.53
CA VAL A 221 -5.57 -69.07 9.02
C VAL A 221 -5.23 -68.79 7.56
N LYS A 222 -4.08 -69.28 7.07
CA LYS A 222 -3.63 -69.07 5.68
C LYS A 222 -4.65 -69.57 4.65
N SER A 223 -5.25 -70.73 4.89
CA SER A 223 -6.28 -71.29 3.97
C SER A 223 -7.53 -70.41 3.85
N LYS A 224 -7.91 -69.70 4.93
CA LYS A 224 -9.04 -68.76 4.95
C LYS A 224 -8.70 -67.46 4.23
N ILE A 225 -7.46 -66.99 4.39
CA ILE A 225 -6.92 -65.84 3.64
C ILE A 225 -6.94 -66.13 2.14
N ASP A 226 -6.43 -67.30 1.72
CA ASP A 226 -6.41 -67.70 0.31
C ASP A 226 -7.83 -67.79 -0.28
N THR A 227 -8.80 -68.28 0.50
CA THR A 227 -10.21 -68.34 0.10
C THR A 227 -10.82 -66.94 -0.07
N LEU A 228 -10.60 -66.02 0.89
CA LEU A 228 -11.10 -64.65 0.82
C LEU A 228 -10.46 -63.86 -0.32
N ASN A 229 -9.16 -64.06 -0.58
CA ASN A 229 -8.47 -63.45 -1.71
C ASN A 229 -9.07 -63.92 -3.04
N SER A 230 -9.34 -65.22 -3.22
CA SER A 230 -10.00 -65.71 -4.44
C SER A 230 -11.41 -65.16 -4.63
N GLU A 231 -12.16 -64.94 -3.54
CA GLU A 231 -13.48 -64.31 -3.61
C GLU A 231 -13.41 -62.82 -3.94
N LEU A 232 -12.40 -62.11 -3.43
CA LEU A 232 -12.15 -60.69 -3.75
C LEU A 232 -11.72 -60.52 -5.20
N GLU A 233 -10.83 -61.38 -5.72
CA GLU A 233 -10.41 -61.38 -7.13
C GLU A 233 -11.61 -61.53 -8.08
N LYS A 234 -12.58 -62.41 -7.75
CA LYS A 234 -13.81 -62.55 -8.55
C LYS A 234 -14.68 -61.28 -8.54
N ILE A 235 -14.73 -60.56 -7.41
CA ILE A 235 -15.47 -59.30 -7.33
C ILE A 235 -14.74 -58.21 -8.11
N GLU A 236 -13.41 -58.15 -8.03
CA GLU A 236 -12.59 -57.22 -8.81
C GLU A 236 -12.74 -57.45 -10.32
N GLU A 237 -12.76 -58.71 -10.78
CA GLU A 237 -13.02 -59.07 -12.17
C GLU A 237 -14.41 -58.60 -12.63
N GLN A 238 -15.45 -58.78 -11.80
CA GLN A 238 -16.80 -58.30 -12.10
C GLN A 238 -16.88 -56.77 -12.18
N VAL A 239 -16.19 -56.05 -11.29
CA VAL A 239 -16.11 -54.59 -11.33
C VAL A 239 -15.37 -54.12 -12.58
N SER A 240 -14.27 -54.80 -12.95
CA SER A 240 -13.52 -54.51 -14.17
C SER A 240 -14.38 -54.66 -15.43
N ASN A 241 -15.15 -55.75 -15.53
CA ASN A 241 -16.05 -55.97 -16.67
C ASN A 241 -17.16 -54.90 -16.74
N LEU A 242 -17.78 -54.54 -15.61
CA LEU A 242 -18.79 -53.47 -15.57
C LEU A 242 -18.21 -52.10 -15.96
N ARG A 243 -16.96 -51.81 -15.58
CA ARG A 243 -16.28 -50.56 -15.97
C ARG A 243 -16.02 -50.51 -17.47
N ASN A 244 -15.61 -51.63 -18.06
CA ASN A 244 -15.40 -51.72 -19.50
C ASN A 244 -16.71 -51.52 -20.27
N GLU A 245 -17.81 -52.13 -19.82
CA GLU A 245 -19.14 -51.90 -20.41
C GLU A 245 -19.61 -50.45 -20.23
N ALA A 246 -19.41 -49.85 -19.06
CA ALA A 246 -19.77 -48.46 -18.80
C ALA A 246 -18.93 -47.46 -19.62
N GLN A 247 -17.71 -47.84 -20.01
CA GLN A 247 -16.82 -46.99 -20.79
C GLN A 247 -17.37 -46.73 -22.20
N GLU A 248 -17.98 -47.73 -22.84
CA GLU A 248 -18.61 -47.56 -24.16
C GLU A 248 -19.70 -46.48 -24.14
N PHE A 249 -20.54 -46.45 -23.09
CA PHE A 249 -21.59 -45.43 -22.92
C PHE A 249 -21.03 -44.05 -22.52
N ARG A 250 -19.90 -43.99 -21.81
CA ARG A 250 -19.21 -42.72 -21.51
C ARG A 250 -18.62 -42.12 -22.77
N ASP A 251 -18.06 -42.95 -23.65
CA ASP A 251 -17.50 -42.51 -24.92
C ASP A 251 -18.62 -41.96 -25.83
N GLU A 252 -19.81 -42.57 -25.80
CA GLU A 252 -21.01 -42.05 -26.48
C GLU A 252 -21.49 -40.71 -25.87
N GLN A 253 -21.45 -40.56 -24.55
CA GLN A 253 -21.77 -39.30 -23.86
C GLN A 253 -20.77 -38.19 -24.21
N ILE A 254 -19.48 -38.52 -24.30
CA ILE A 254 -18.42 -37.59 -24.74
C ILE A 254 -18.64 -37.19 -26.19
N GLY A 255 -19.04 -38.13 -27.05
CA GLY A 255 -19.46 -37.85 -28.43
C GLY A 255 -20.58 -36.81 -28.50
N TYR A 256 -21.60 -36.96 -27.63
CA TYR A 256 -22.70 -36.01 -27.52
C TYR A 256 -22.24 -34.61 -27.06
N PHE A 257 -21.40 -34.53 -26.02
CA PHE A 257 -20.83 -33.27 -25.55
C PHE A 257 -19.99 -32.57 -26.62
N ASN A 258 -19.19 -33.32 -27.36
CA ASN A 258 -18.38 -32.78 -28.45
C ASN A 258 -19.25 -32.26 -29.60
N MET A 259 -20.38 -32.90 -29.88
CA MET A 259 -21.37 -32.40 -30.84
C MET A 259 -21.98 -31.06 -30.38
N VAL A 260 -22.34 -30.94 -29.09
CA VAL A 260 -22.89 -29.68 -28.53
C VAL A 260 -21.84 -28.57 -28.51
N LEU A 261 -20.60 -28.87 -28.11
CA LEU A 261 -19.49 -27.92 -28.16
C LEU A 261 -19.18 -27.48 -29.58
N LYS A 262 -19.32 -28.39 -30.55
CA LYS A 262 -19.20 -28.04 -31.97
C LYS A 262 -20.33 -27.10 -32.41
N LEU A 263 -21.58 -27.36 -32.04
CA LEU A 263 -22.70 -26.45 -32.32
C LEU A 263 -22.50 -25.07 -31.69
N LEU A 264 -21.98 -24.99 -30.46
CA LEU A 264 -21.66 -23.73 -29.79
C LEU A 264 -20.52 -22.99 -30.48
N ARG A 265 -19.46 -23.71 -30.91
CA ARG A 265 -18.39 -23.14 -31.73
C ARG A 265 -18.87 -22.68 -33.09
N ASP A 266 -19.79 -23.40 -33.71
CA ASP A 266 -20.36 -23.03 -35.02
C ASP A 266 -21.23 -21.77 -34.88
N CYS A 267 -21.87 -21.55 -33.72
CA CYS A 267 -22.54 -20.29 -33.37
C CYS A 267 -21.57 -19.14 -33.05
N GLU A 268 -20.42 -19.41 -32.43
CA GLU A 268 -19.32 -18.43 -32.31
C GLU A 268 -18.69 -18.11 -33.67
N LEU A 269 -18.61 -19.09 -34.58
CA LEU A 269 -18.16 -18.89 -35.96
C LEU A 269 -19.11 -17.96 -36.71
N THR A 270 -20.43 -18.00 -36.45
CA THR A 270 -21.38 -17.02 -37.02
C THR A 270 -21.15 -15.59 -36.48
N LYS A 271 -20.60 -15.43 -35.27
CA LYS A 271 -20.08 -14.14 -34.79
C LYS A 271 -18.74 -13.77 -35.43
N SER A 272 -17.92 -14.74 -35.82
CA SER A 272 -16.63 -14.54 -36.50
C SER A 272 -16.75 -14.24 -38.00
N GLU A 273 -17.90 -14.53 -38.64
CA GLU A 273 -18.25 -14.03 -39.97
C GLU A 273 -18.46 -12.50 -39.98
N VAL A 274 -18.51 -11.86 -38.79
CA VAL A 274 -18.41 -10.39 -38.60
C VAL A 274 -16.93 -9.94 -38.47
N GLY A 275 -15.97 -10.83 -38.74
CA GLY A 275 -14.58 -10.46 -39.04
C GLY A 275 -13.68 -10.18 -37.84
N ILE A 276 -13.49 -11.16 -36.94
CA ILE A 276 -12.36 -11.16 -35.99
C ILE A 276 -11.74 -12.56 -35.92
N ASN A 277 -10.43 -12.63 -36.20
CA ASN A 277 -9.63 -13.85 -36.32
C ASN A 277 -8.94 -14.22 -34.97
N PRO A 278 -9.10 -15.46 -34.44
CA PRO A 278 -8.57 -15.87 -33.13
C PRO A 278 -7.23 -16.64 -33.17
N ALA A 279 -6.33 -16.33 -34.11
CA ALA A 279 -5.15 -17.19 -34.36
C ALA A 279 -3.87 -16.93 -33.53
N ASN A 280 -3.87 -16.16 -32.42
CA ASN A 280 -2.60 -15.83 -31.74
C ASN A 280 -2.59 -15.92 -30.20
N THR A 281 -3.33 -16.86 -29.61
CA THR A 281 -3.31 -17.06 -28.14
C THR A 281 -2.84 -18.44 -27.68
N GLU A 282 -1.81 -18.97 -28.33
CA GLU A 282 -0.95 -20.00 -27.72
C GLU A 282 0.52 -19.68 -27.96
N ASN A 283 1.07 -18.80 -27.11
CA ASN A 283 2.39 -18.90 -26.48
C ASN A 283 2.77 -17.54 -25.86
N ILE A 284 3.00 -17.55 -24.54
CA ILE A 284 4.02 -16.80 -23.77
C ILE A 284 3.47 -16.48 -22.37
N PHE A 285 4.07 -17.15 -21.39
CA PHE A 285 4.02 -16.80 -19.97
C PHE A 285 4.57 -15.38 -19.76
N MET A 286 3.79 -14.50 -19.12
CA MET A 286 4.23 -13.16 -18.71
C MET A 286 4.30 -13.07 -17.18
N ARG A 287 5.44 -12.59 -16.68
CA ARG A 287 5.75 -12.31 -15.26
C ARG A 287 5.05 -11.02 -14.77
N GLU A 288 4.98 -10.87 -13.45
CA GLU A 288 4.13 -9.95 -12.67
C GLU A 288 4.11 -8.46 -13.06
N GLU A 289 5.11 -7.90 -13.75
CA GLU A 289 5.13 -6.46 -14.03
C GLU A 289 4.34 -6.01 -15.26
N ILE A 290 3.98 -6.92 -16.18
CA ILE A 290 3.12 -6.59 -17.34
C ILE A 290 1.64 -6.40 -16.96
N SER A 291 1.24 -6.87 -15.78
CA SER A 291 -0.14 -6.75 -15.27
C SER A 291 -0.62 -5.31 -15.05
N LYS A 292 0.29 -4.31 -15.10
CA LYS A 292 -0.02 -2.91 -14.79
C LYS A 292 -0.37 -2.03 -15.99
N LEU A 293 -0.08 -2.44 -17.23
CA LEU A 293 -0.49 -1.69 -18.41
C LEU A 293 -1.89 -2.14 -18.85
N LYS A 294 -2.91 -1.32 -18.52
CA LYS A 294 -4.29 -1.61 -18.89
C LYS A 294 -4.52 -1.17 -20.35
N ILE A 295 -4.48 -2.12 -21.28
CA ILE A 295 -4.87 -1.87 -22.67
C ILE A 295 -6.35 -1.54 -22.68
N LYS A 296 -6.70 -0.38 -23.22
CA LYS A 296 -8.08 0.11 -23.24
C LYS A 296 -8.75 -0.10 -24.57
N LYS A 297 -8.01 0.08 -25.67
CA LYS A 297 -8.55 -0.04 -27.02
C LYS A 297 -7.47 -0.45 -28.00
N VAL A 298 -7.80 -1.36 -28.91
CA VAL A 298 -6.99 -1.61 -30.11
C VAL A 298 -7.84 -1.17 -31.29
N SER A 299 -7.34 -0.21 -32.05
CA SER A 299 -8.02 0.34 -33.23
C SER A 299 -7.19 0.06 -34.45
N VAL A 300 -7.86 -0.41 -35.49
CA VAL A 300 -7.27 -0.69 -36.80
C VAL A 300 -7.67 0.47 -37.70
N VAL A 301 -6.70 1.28 -38.11
CA VAL A 301 -6.92 2.44 -38.97
C VAL A 301 -6.40 2.11 -40.36
N LYS A 302 -7.29 2.20 -41.35
CA LYS A 302 -6.89 2.03 -42.75
C LYS A 302 -6.35 3.38 -43.23
N ASP A 303 -5.09 3.41 -43.62
CA ASP A 303 -4.41 4.63 -44.04
C ASP A 303 -4.80 4.91 -45.50
N GLU A 304 -5.75 5.82 -45.70
CA GLU A 304 -6.32 6.11 -47.03
C GLU A 304 -5.31 6.79 -47.97
N ASP A 305 -4.21 7.35 -47.44
CA ASP A 305 -3.18 8.06 -48.20
C ASP A 305 -2.02 7.17 -48.69
N LYS A 306 -1.97 5.88 -48.31
CA LYS A 306 -0.98 4.93 -48.84
C LYS A 306 -1.48 4.29 -50.13
N SER A 307 -1.12 4.89 -51.26
CA SER A 307 -1.35 4.32 -52.58
C SER A 307 -0.70 2.93 -52.70
N VAL A 308 -1.51 1.96 -53.13
CA VAL A 308 -1.18 0.55 -53.39
C VAL A 308 0.07 0.43 -54.27
N GLY A 309 1.24 0.22 -53.65
CA GLY A 309 2.52 0.08 -54.34
C GLY A 309 3.32 -1.19 -54.00
N ASP A 310 3.00 -1.87 -52.90
CA ASP A 310 3.65 -3.12 -52.50
C ASP A 310 2.59 -4.14 -52.04
N PRO A 311 2.44 -5.30 -52.70
CA PRO A 311 1.44 -6.32 -52.34
C PRO A 311 1.70 -7.02 -51.00
N THR A 312 2.77 -6.67 -50.27
CA THR A 312 3.05 -7.20 -48.93
C THR A 312 2.70 -6.24 -47.78
N GLU A 313 2.36 -4.98 -48.06
CA GLU A 313 1.96 -4.01 -47.04
C GLU A 313 0.46 -3.73 -47.13
N THR A 314 -0.34 -4.45 -46.33
CA THR A 314 -1.71 -4.04 -46.06
C THR A 314 -1.66 -2.66 -45.39
N GLY A 315 -2.19 -1.63 -46.06
CA GLY A 315 -2.26 -0.22 -45.61
C GLY A 315 -3.14 -0.02 -44.37
N VAL A 316 -2.86 -0.79 -43.33
CA VAL A 316 -3.65 -0.99 -42.14
C VAL A 316 -2.70 -0.83 -40.96
N GLU A 317 -2.83 0.28 -40.25
CA GLU A 317 -2.05 0.60 -39.07
C GLU A 317 -2.80 0.21 -37.80
N ILE A 318 -2.17 -0.59 -36.95
CA ILE A 318 -2.74 -1.00 -35.67
C ILE A 318 -2.27 -0.03 -34.59
N LEU A 319 -3.20 0.76 -34.07
CA LEU A 319 -3.01 1.69 -32.98
C LEU A 319 -3.53 1.08 -31.68
N ILE A 320 -2.68 1.06 -30.66
CA ILE A 320 -2.97 0.50 -29.33
C ILE A 320 -3.06 1.66 -28.34
N THR A 321 -4.25 1.88 -27.81
CA THR A 321 -4.50 2.81 -26.71
C THR A 321 -4.42 2.07 -25.38
N TYR A 322 -3.50 2.50 -24.53
CA TYR A 322 -3.23 1.89 -23.22
C TYR A 322 -3.09 2.98 -22.16
N VAL A 323 -3.33 2.60 -20.90
CA VAL A 323 -3.08 3.49 -19.77
C VAL A 323 -1.64 3.26 -19.31
N ASP A 324 -0.80 4.29 -19.39
CA ASP A 324 0.58 4.22 -18.95
C ASP A 324 0.71 4.14 -17.41
N LYS A 325 1.93 3.96 -16.91
CA LYS A 325 2.20 3.85 -15.46
C LYS A 325 1.80 5.08 -14.63
N ASN A 326 1.50 6.21 -15.27
CA ASN A 326 1.03 7.43 -14.62
C ASN A 326 -0.51 7.57 -14.72
N GLY A 327 -1.22 6.54 -15.16
CA GLY A 327 -2.67 6.57 -15.32
C GLY A 327 -3.15 7.35 -16.56
N LYS A 328 -2.25 7.78 -17.45
CA LYS A 328 -2.59 8.57 -18.62
C LYS A 328 -2.79 7.67 -19.85
N GLU A 329 -3.88 7.90 -20.59
CA GLU A 329 -4.09 7.22 -21.87
C GLU A 329 -3.04 7.68 -22.89
N GLN A 330 -2.38 6.71 -23.50
CA GLN A 330 -1.42 6.87 -24.58
C GLN A 330 -1.89 6.00 -25.74
N THR A 331 -1.75 6.49 -26.98
CA THR A 331 -1.98 5.68 -28.18
C THR A 331 -0.67 5.59 -28.94
N ALA A 332 -0.22 4.37 -29.21
CA ALA A 332 1.00 4.11 -29.97
C ALA A 332 0.71 3.12 -31.08
N ASP A 333 1.42 3.23 -32.21
CA ASP A 333 1.42 2.14 -33.18
C ASP A 333 2.00 0.86 -32.54
N SER A 334 1.59 -0.29 -33.08
CA SER A 334 1.97 -1.60 -32.55
C SER A 334 3.49 -1.83 -32.45
N LEU A 335 4.30 -1.22 -33.31
CA LEU A 335 5.75 -1.35 -33.29
C LEU A 335 6.38 -0.51 -32.18
N VAL A 336 5.90 0.72 -31.98
CA VAL A 336 6.31 1.61 -30.88
C VAL A 336 5.87 1.02 -29.54
N PHE A 337 4.64 0.53 -29.44
CA PHE A 337 4.15 -0.13 -28.23
C PHE A 337 5.00 -1.36 -27.86
N ARG A 338 5.38 -2.16 -28.85
CA ARG A 338 6.29 -3.32 -28.66
C ARG A 338 7.69 -2.91 -28.19
N LYS A 339 8.26 -1.83 -28.73
CA LYS A 339 9.55 -1.29 -28.27
C LYS A 339 9.48 -0.77 -26.83
N MET A 340 8.34 -0.21 -26.43
CA MET A 340 8.12 0.26 -25.05
C MET A 340 8.03 -0.91 -24.07
N LEU A 341 7.34 -1.99 -24.43
CA LEU A 341 7.31 -3.22 -23.61
C LEU A 341 8.71 -3.81 -23.43
N MET A 342 9.51 -3.86 -24.49
CA MET A 342 10.90 -4.35 -24.41
C MET A 342 11.83 -3.44 -23.58
N ALA A 343 11.51 -2.16 -23.46
CA ALA A 343 12.25 -1.23 -22.60
C ALA A 343 11.85 -1.35 -21.12
N ALA A 344 10.61 -1.77 -20.81
CA ALA A 344 10.14 -2.00 -19.45
C ALA A 344 10.71 -3.29 -18.84
N ASP A 345 10.86 -4.35 -19.64
CA ASP A 345 11.54 -5.60 -19.22
C ASP A 345 13.02 -5.40 -18.83
N ALA A 346 13.63 -4.28 -19.23
CA ALA A 346 15.02 -3.97 -18.95
C ALA A 346 15.29 -3.37 -17.53
N GLU A 347 14.26 -3.22 -16.67
CA GLU A 347 14.41 -2.72 -15.30
C GLU A 347 14.66 -3.81 -14.23
N SER A 348 14.65 -5.10 -14.58
CA SER A 348 15.05 -6.17 -13.63
C SER A 348 16.58 -6.26 -13.49
N GLU A 349 17.09 -6.38 -12.25
CA GLU A 349 18.52 -6.59 -11.96
C GLU A 349 19.05 -7.96 -12.45
N ASP A 350 18.20 -8.81 -13.00
CA ASP A 350 18.45 -10.20 -13.43
C ASP A 350 19.05 -10.31 -14.86
N VAL A 351 19.74 -9.29 -15.37
CA VAL A 351 20.44 -9.39 -16.66
C VAL A 351 21.69 -10.27 -16.47
N ARG A 352 21.77 -11.42 -17.14
CA ARG A 352 22.98 -12.25 -17.12
C ARG A 352 24.05 -11.66 -18.03
N ILE A 353 25.32 -11.90 -17.72
CA ILE A 353 26.45 -11.42 -18.55
C ILE A 353 26.32 -11.92 -19.99
N GLU A 354 25.81 -13.15 -20.18
CA GLU A 354 25.60 -13.76 -21.50
C GLU A 354 24.64 -12.97 -22.40
N ASP A 355 23.70 -12.23 -21.79
CA ASP A 355 22.68 -11.47 -22.50
C ASP A 355 23.17 -10.10 -22.99
N ILE A 356 24.36 -9.66 -22.54
CA ILE A 356 24.94 -8.36 -22.89
C ILE A 356 25.80 -8.51 -24.16
N PRO A 357 25.41 -7.91 -25.29
CA PRO A 357 26.07 -8.15 -26.58
C PRO A 357 27.56 -7.80 -26.55
N GLY A 358 28.40 -8.81 -26.79
CA GLY A 358 29.86 -8.65 -26.92
C GLY A 358 30.61 -8.42 -25.62
N LEU A 359 29.96 -8.59 -24.46
CA LEU A 359 30.58 -8.37 -23.15
C LEU A 359 31.63 -9.45 -22.85
N LYS A 360 32.87 -9.02 -22.69
CA LYS A 360 34.02 -9.79 -22.20
C LYS A 360 35.11 -8.84 -21.73
N GLU A 361 36.03 -9.31 -20.88
CA GLU A 361 37.20 -8.52 -20.51
C GLU A 361 37.99 -8.10 -21.77
N GLY A 362 38.35 -6.82 -21.85
CA GLY A 362 38.99 -6.21 -23.02
C GLY A 362 38.04 -5.79 -24.15
N ALA A 363 36.72 -5.98 -24.02
CA ALA A 363 35.75 -5.49 -25.01
C ALA A 363 35.70 -3.96 -25.01
N VAL A 364 35.79 -3.35 -26.21
CA VAL A 364 35.69 -1.89 -26.39
C VAL A 364 34.29 -1.53 -26.85
N TYR A 365 33.66 -0.56 -26.19
CA TYR A 365 32.36 -0.02 -26.56
C TYR A 365 32.51 1.44 -26.99
N GLN A 366 31.85 1.82 -28.09
CA GLN A 366 31.93 3.16 -28.66
C GLN A 366 30.57 3.74 -29.03
N THR A 367 30.43 5.05 -28.88
CA THR A 367 29.27 5.84 -29.33
C THR A 367 29.75 7.15 -29.95
N SER A 368 28.93 7.72 -30.85
CA SER A 368 29.19 9.00 -31.49
C SER A 368 28.19 10.03 -30.95
N GLN A 369 28.65 10.94 -30.10
CA GLN A 369 27.81 11.96 -29.45
C GLN A 369 28.16 13.35 -29.96
N LEU A 370 27.16 14.23 -30.12
CA LEU A 370 27.40 15.64 -30.42
C LEU A 370 28.13 16.30 -29.23
N VAL A 371 29.14 17.13 -29.52
CA VAL A 371 29.95 17.81 -28.49
C VAL A 371 29.10 18.78 -27.65
N ASP A 372 28.08 19.37 -28.26
CA ASP A 372 27.06 20.23 -27.66
C ASP A 372 25.75 20.03 -28.45
N PRO A 373 24.55 20.10 -27.84
CA PRO A 373 23.27 19.98 -28.53
C PRO A 373 23.11 20.88 -29.77
N ASN A 374 23.83 22.00 -29.88
CA ASN A 374 23.79 22.88 -31.05
C ASN A 374 24.96 22.68 -32.04
N SER A 375 25.89 21.76 -31.76
CA SER A 375 27.05 21.50 -32.62
C SER A 375 26.76 20.40 -33.64
N THR A 376 27.32 20.52 -34.85
CA THR A 376 27.33 19.43 -35.86
C THR A 376 28.51 18.47 -35.67
N HIS A 377 29.48 18.82 -34.82
CA HIS A 377 30.63 17.97 -34.53
C HIS A 377 30.25 16.84 -33.58
N LYS A 378 30.45 15.59 -34.03
CA LYS A 378 30.33 14.40 -33.20
C LYS A 378 31.70 13.97 -32.68
N GLU A 379 31.81 13.81 -31.37
CA GLU A 379 32.96 13.19 -30.72
C GLU A 379 32.70 11.69 -30.55
N LEU A 380 33.73 10.89 -30.86
CA LEU A 380 33.69 9.45 -30.65
C LEU A 380 34.14 9.15 -29.23
N LYS A 381 33.21 8.73 -28.37
CA LYS A 381 33.52 8.28 -27.01
C LYS A 381 33.66 6.77 -27.00
N LYS A 382 34.80 6.28 -26.51
CA LYS A 382 35.07 4.85 -26.32
C LYS A 382 35.41 4.54 -24.87
N PHE A 383 35.10 3.35 -24.38
CA PHE A 383 35.64 2.80 -23.13
C PHE A 383 35.86 1.29 -23.28
N THR A 384 36.69 0.71 -22.42
CA THR A 384 37.05 -0.71 -22.42
C THR A 384 36.59 -1.38 -21.14
N VAL A 385 36.02 -2.58 -21.23
CA VAL A 385 35.74 -3.41 -20.05
C VAL A 385 37.07 -3.92 -19.49
N LYS A 386 37.48 -3.41 -18.33
CA LYS A 386 38.77 -3.71 -17.71
C LYS A 386 38.79 -5.10 -17.08
N ARG A 387 37.75 -5.42 -16.28
CA ARG A 387 37.57 -6.75 -15.67
C ARG A 387 36.11 -7.01 -15.28
N ILE A 388 35.75 -8.27 -15.15
CA ILE A 388 34.45 -8.75 -14.65
C ILE A 388 34.73 -9.68 -13.46
N TYR A 389 34.26 -9.32 -12.26
CA TYR A 389 34.56 -10.05 -11.02
C TYR A 389 33.36 -10.12 -10.10
N GLN A 390 33.38 -11.03 -9.11
CA GLN A 390 32.40 -11.04 -8.03
C GLN A 390 32.96 -10.30 -6.82
N ASP A 391 32.13 -9.46 -6.20
CA ASP A 391 32.48 -8.76 -4.97
C ASP A 391 32.44 -9.69 -3.74
N ALA A 392 32.69 -9.14 -2.55
CA ALA A 392 32.67 -9.91 -1.30
C ALA A 392 31.31 -10.54 -0.97
N ASN A 393 30.23 -10.06 -1.58
CA ASN A 393 28.87 -10.57 -1.40
C ASN A 393 28.46 -11.56 -2.50
N GLY A 394 29.38 -11.88 -3.43
CA GLY A 394 29.12 -12.75 -4.58
C GLY A 394 28.38 -12.06 -5.74
N GLN A 395 28.20 -10.73 -5.69
CA GLN A 395 27.56 -9.98 -6.75
C GLN A 395 28.54 -9.73 -7.89
N THR A 396 28.16 -10.04 -9.12
CA THR A 396 29.00 -9.79 -10.28
C THR A 396 29.03 -8.31 -10.64
N LEU A 397 30.23 -7.77 -10.85
CA LEU A 397 30.53 -6.38 -11.19
C LEU A 397 31.42 -6.29 -12.44
N ILE A 398 31.18 -5.26 -13.25
CA ILE A 398 31.88 -4.92 -14.49
C ILE A 398 32.61 -3.59 -14.26
N GLU A 399 33.94 -3.62 -14.25
CA GLU A 399 34.78 -2.42 -14.09
C GLU A 399 35.28 -1.93 -15.45
N LEU A 400 35.19 -0.62 -15.70
CA LEU A 400 35.62 0.04 -16.93
C LEU A 400 37.04 0.62 -16.78
N ASP A 401 37.75 0.78 -17.89
CA ASP A 401 39.11 1.37 -17.93
C ASP A 401 39.12 2.85 -17.51
N LYS A 402 38.01 3.56 -17.74
CA LYS A 402 37.77 4.93 -17.29
C LYS A 402 36.31 5.11 -16.93
N PRO A 403 35.99 6.04 -16.03
CA PRO A 403 34.62 6.22 -15.60
C PRO A 403 33.76 6.89 -16.69
N VAL A 404 32.48 6.54 -16.72
CA VAL A 404 31.52 6.97 -17.75
C VAL A 404 30.29 7.58 -17.08
N LEU A 405 29.70 8.59 -17.72
CA LEU A 405 28.47 9.22 -17.23
C LEU A 405 27.26 8.33 -17.48
N LYS A 406 26.47 8.07 -16.43
CA LYS A 406 25.26 7.24 -16.49
C LYS A 406 24.20 7.79 -17.45
N THR A 407 24.17 9.11 -17.69
CA THR A 407 23.20 9.80 -18.57
C THR A 407 23.88 10.89 -19.39
N SER A 408 23.62 10.94 -20.70
CA SER A 408 24.16 11.97 -21.62
C SER A 408 23.77 13.40 -21.21
N LYS A 409 24.71 14.35 -21.30
CA LYS A 409 24.53 15.78 -20.98
C LYS A 409 23.31 16.42 -21.68
N ASN A 410 23.03 15.99 -22.90
CA ASN A 410 21.99 16.60 -23.73
C ASN A 410 20.56 16.23 -23.27
N LYS A 411 20.43 15.29 -22.32
CA LYS A 411 19.15 14.90 -21.70
C LYS A 411 18.94 15.54 -20.32
N LEU A 412 19.82 16.45 -19.90
CA LEU A 412 19.73 17.14 -18.61
C LEU A 412 19.30 18.60 -18.79
N PRO A 413 18.48 19.16 -17.87
CA PRO A 413 18.13 20.57 -17.89
C PRO A 413 19.36 21.46 -17.68
N ASN A 414 19.45 22.57 -18.42
CA ASN A 414 20.55 23.54 -18.29
C ASN A 414 20.69 24.15 -16.88
N SER A 415 19.66 24.02 -16.03
CA SER A 415 19.56 24.62 -14.70
C SER A 415 20.10 23.76 -13.54
N MET A 416 20.67 22.58 -13.81
CA MET A 416 21.20 21.70 -12.76
C MET A 416 22.63 22.10 -12.32
N ASP A 417 22.82 22.21 -11.00
CA ASP A 417 24.09 22.53 -10.31
C ASP A 417 25.22 21.55 -10.67
N ASP A 418 26.46 22.06 -10.83
CA ASP A 418 27.64 21.29 -11.24
C ASP A 418 28.10 20.29 -10.18
N SER A 419 27.75 20.52 -8.90
CA SER A 419 28.01 19.59 -7.80
C SER A 419 27.27 18.25 -7.97
N VAL A 420 26.02 18.29 -8.44
CA VAL A 420 25.16 17.11 -8.70
C VAL A 420 25.63 16.33 -9.95
N ARG A 421 26.45 16.95 -10.81
CA ARG A 421 27.03 16.29 -11.99
C ARG A 421 28.20 15.37 -11.64
N HIS A 422 28.85 15.58 -10.49
CA HIS A 422 29.99 14.75 -10.05
C HIS A 422 29.57 13.38 -9.48
N ASP A 423 28.37 13.25 -8.92
CA ASP A 423 27.86 12.00 -8.30
C ASP A 423 27.37 10.94 -9.31
N ARG A 424 27.58 11.13 -10.62
CA ARG A 424 27.02 10.25 -11.68
C ARG A 424 28.07 9.63 -12.61
N VAL A 425 29.33 9.67 -12.18
CA VAL A 425 30.50 9.15 -12.88
C VAL A 425 30.90 7.84 -12.20
N GLU A 426 30.41 6.71 -12.72
CA GLU A 426 30.68 5.39 -12.17
C GLU A 426 31.74 4.67 -13.03
N GLN A 427 32.67 3.97 -12.39
CA GLN A 427 33.65 3.10 -13.05
C GLN A 427 33.26 1.61 -12.95
N THR A 428 32.37 1.26 -12.03
CA THR A 428 31.96 -0.12 -11.75
C THR A 428 30.45 -0.24 -11.82
N TYR A 429 29.94 -1.26 -12.52
CA TYR A 429 28.53 -1.46 -12.80
C TYR A 429 28.11 -2.91 -12.53
N THR A 430 26.89 -3.14 -12.05
CA THR A 430 26.26 -4.47 -12.14
C THR A 430 25.96 -4.81 -13.61
N PRO A 431 25.74 -6.08 -14.00
CA PRO A 431 25.32 -6.45 -15.35
C PRO A 431 24.11 -5.65 -15.86
N GLY A 432 23.04 -5.53 -15.07
CA GLY A 432 21.89 -4.70 -15.40
C GLY A 432 22.24 -3.20 -15.54
N GLY A 433 23.06 -2.67 -14.64
CA GLY A 433 23.55 -1.29 -14.71
C GLY A 433 24.38 -1.01 -15.97
N PHE A 434 25.24 -1.95 -16.36
CA PHE A 434 26.07 -1.85 -17.56
C PHE A 434 25.23 -1.98 -18.85
N PHE A 435 24.27 -2.90 -18.88
CA PHE A 435 23.34 -3.04 -20.01
C PHE A 435 22.51 -1.76 -20.23
N LYS A 436 22.04 -1.14 -19.14
CA LYS A 436 21.36 0.16 -19.18
C LYS A 436 22.27 1.27 -19.69
N LEU A 437 23.52 1.33 -19.23
CA LEU A 437 24.51 2.31 -19.68
C LEU A 437 24.70 2.25 -21.20
N ILE A 438 24.90 1.06 -21.76
CA ILE A 438 25.18 0.89 -23.19
C ILE A 438 23.95 1.20 -24.06
N ASN A 439 22.75 0.77 -23.65
CA ASN A 439 21.53 1.00 -24.41
C ASN A 439 21.05 2.47 -24.34
N THR A 440 21.12 3.09 -23.15
CA THR A 440 20.64 4.47 -22.95
C THR A 440 21.45 5.50 -23.72
N ASN A 441 22.74 5.20 -23.96
CA ASN A 441 23.70 6.09 -24.60
C ASN A 441 24.19 5.59 -25.98
N ASP A 442 23.54 4.55 -26.54
CA ASP A 442 23.84 3.91 -27.85
C ASP A 442 25.31 3.53 -28.02
N TYR A 443 25.93 2.99 -26.96
CA TYR A 443 27.27 2.40 -27.05
C TYR A 443 27.18 1.02 -27.70
N ARG A 444 27.95 0.81 -28.76
CA ARG A 444 28.02 -0.48 -29.46
C ARG A 444 29.40 -1.12 -29.30
N PRO A 445 29.49 -2.45 -29.16
CA PRO A 445 30.78 -3.12 -29.14
C PRO A 445 31.49 -2.84 -30.46
N GLU A 446 32.75 -2.39 -30.37
CA GLU A 446 33.60 -2.22 -31.53
C GLU A 446 33.78 -3.59 -32.19
N LYS A 447 33.17 -3.78 -33.36
CA LYS A 447 33.34 -5.00 -34.14
C LYS A 447 34.83 -5.21 -34.31
N SER A 448 35.36 -6.35 -33.83
CA SER A 448 36.79 -6.65 -33.94
C SER A 448 37.26 -6.31 -35.35
N PRO A 449 38.25 -5.42 -35.50
CA PRO A 449 38.71 -5.03 -36.82
C PRO A 449 39.21 -6.29 -37.54
N LYS A 450 38.54 -6.67 -38.64
CA LYS A 450 39.18 -7.48 -39.67
C LYS A 450 40.29 -6.60 -40.23
N ASN A 451 41.50 -6.87 -39.75
CA ASN A 451 42.81 -6.44 -40.23
C ASN A 451 42.78 -5.50 -41.46
N PRO A 452 42.88 -4.17 -41.28
CA PRO A 452 43.05 -3.25 -42.40
C PRO A 452 44.53 -2.95 -42.64
N GLN A 453 45.01 -3.33 -43.82
CA GLN A 453 46.28 -2.84 -44.35
C GLN A 453 46.20 -1.32 -44.57
N ILE A 454 47.27 -0.67 -44.14
CA ILE A 454 47.53 0.78 -44.17
C ILE A 454 47.67 1.28 -45.62
N LYS A 455 47.09 2.45 -45.93
CA LYS A 455 47.70 3.45 -46.83
C LYS A 455 47.34 4.87 -46.35
N PRO A 456 48.32 5.79 -46.20
CA PRO A 456 48.08 7.16 -45.78
C PRO A 456 47.99 8.11 -46.99
N THR A 457 47.14 9.14 -46.93
CA THR A 457 47.26 10.31 -47.81
C THR A 457 46.80 11.59 -47.10
N ILE A 458 47.79 12.25 -46.50
CA ILE A 458 48.16 13.67 -46.51
C ILE A 458 47.12 14.72 -47.01
N LEU A 459 46.82 15.66 -46.09
CA LEU A 459 46.61 17.13 -46.18
C LEU A 459 45.76 17.74 -47.32
N LYS A 460 44.80 18.60 -46.92
CA LYS A 460 44.90 20.07 -47.12
C LYS A 460 43.80 20.86 -46.38
N ASN A 461 44.24 21.99 -45.84
CA ASN A 461 43.46 23.14 -45.38
C ASN A 461 42.56 23.70 -46.48
N ASP A 462 41.47 24.40 -46.11
CA ASP A 462 41.34 25.85 -46.35
C ASP A 462 40.06 26.44 -45.74
N ASN A 463 40.28 27.33 -44.77
CA ASN A 463 39.79 28.70 -44.67
C ASN A 463 38.51 29.17 -45.39
N ALA A 464 37.67 29.82 -44.55
CA ALA A 464 37.25 31.22 -44.66
C ALA A 464 35.88 31.60 -45.27
N ASN A 465 35.19 32.38 -44.44
CA ASN A 465 34.58 33.69 -44.72
C ASN A 465 33.11 33.80 -45.16
N ASN A 466 32.38 34.48 -44.27
CA ASN A 466 31.68 35.76 -44.47
C ASN A 466 30.17 35.81 -44.75
N LYS A 467 29.56 36.69 -43.93
CA LYS A 467 28.64 37.81 -44.27
C LYS A 467 27.11 37.60 -44.22
N ARG A 468 26.55 38.34 -43.24
CA ARG A 468 25.59 39.48 -43.35
C ARG A 468 24.15 39.23 -43.86
N LYS A 469 23.22 39.60 -42.96
CA LYS A 469 22.20 40.67 -43.04
C LYS A 469 20.78 40.41 -43.63
N PHE A 470 19.85 41.16 -43.01
CA PHE A 470 18.57 41.78 -43.44
C PHE A 470 17.24 41.01 -43.22
N LEU A 471 16.54 41.42 -42.14
CA LEU A 471 15.28 42.23 -42.07
C LEU A 471 13.96 41.83 -42.79
N ALA A 472 12.88 42.28 -42.11
CA ALA A 472 11.48 42.51 -42.49
C ALA A 472 10.57 41.25 -42.46
N GLY A 473 9.44 41.22 -41.74
CA GLY A 473 8.25 42.09 -41.77
C GLY A 473 7.10 41.23 -42.35
N GLY A 474 5.84 41.23 -41.95
CA GLY A 474 5.02 42.07 -41.08
C GLY A 474 3.66 41.37 -40.84
N ALA A 475 2.75 42.12 -40.20
CA ALA A 475 1.43 41.73 -39.73
C ALA A 475 0.38 41.43 -40.83
N ASN A 476 -0.69 40.72 -40.45
CA ASN A 476 -2.10 41.17 -40.60
C ASN A 476 -3.11 40.10 -40.11
N THR A 477 -4.02 40.53 -39.23
CA THR A 477 -5.41 40.03 -39.05
C THR A 477 -6.32 40.73 -40.12
N PRO A 478 -7.69 40.63 -40.19
CA PRO A 478 -8.68 39.95 -39.32
C PRO A 478 -9.95 39.32 -40.03
N SER A 479 -10.77 38.64 -39.21
CA SER A 479 -12.27 38.68 -39.14
C SER A 479 -13.21 37.92 -40.11
N ILE A 480 -14.26 37.28 -39.54
CA ILE A 480 -15.74 37.53 -39.72
C ILE A 480 -16.62 36.24 -39.72
N ASN A 481 -17.56 36.24 -38.75
CA ASN A 481 -18.97 35.80 -38.66
C ASN A 481 -19.53 34.47 -39.19
N GLY A 482 -20.54 33.97 -38.44
CA GLY A 482 -21.71 33.26 -38.97
C GLY A 482 -22.56 32.58 -37.89
N ASN A 483 -23.78 33.09 -37.68
CA ASN A 483 -24.84 32.61 -36.77
C ASN A 483 -25.45 31.26 -37.21
N ASP A 484 -26.19 30.56 -36.33
CA ASP A 484 -27.64 30.36 -36.51
C ASP A 484 -28.34 29.60 -35.36
N GLU A 485 -29.66 29.86 -35.31
CA GLU A 485 -30.69 29.63 -34.31
C GLU A 485 -31.25 28.18 -34.25
N GLY A 486 -32.08 27.89 -33.22
CA GLY A 486 -33.01 26.75 -33.25
C GLY A 486 -33.72 26.46 -31.92
N GLN A 487 -34.93 27.01 -31.75
CA GLN A 487 -35.93 26.71 -30.70
C GLN A 487 -36.64 25.36 -30.93
N ASN A 488 -37.12 24.71 -29.86
CA ASN A 488 -38.55 24.39 -29.63
C ASN A 488 -38.80 23.39 -28.47
N ASP A 489 -39.55 23.89 -27.48
CA ASP A 489 -40.70 23.36 -26.73
C ASP A 489 -41.02 21.86 -26.53
N ASP A 490 -41.56 21.63 -25.32
CA ASP A 490 -42.78 20.87 -24.97
C ASP A 490 -42.68 19.61 -24.07
N LYS A 491 -43.18 19.79 -22.83
CA LYS A 491 -44.22 19.02 -22.10
C LYS A 491 -43.87 18.17 -20.86
N LEU A 492 -44.47 18.64 -19.76
CA LEU A 492 -44.87 17.95 -18.52
C LEU A 492 -45.87 16.80 -18.78
N PRO A 493 -46.10 15.93 -17.77
CA PRO A 493 -47.28 16.17 -16.92
C PRO A 493 -47.05 15.97 -15.41
N GLU A 494 -47.76 16.79 -14.63
CA GLU A 494 -48.13 16.57 -13.23
C GLU A 494 -49.20 15.45 -13.10
N LEU A 495 -49.32 14.82 -11.92
CA LEU A 495 -50.60 14.58 -11.21
C LEU A 495 -50.41 13.90 -9.83
N ASP A 496 -50.81 14.64 -8.78
CA ASP A 496 -51.57 14.32 -7.56
C ASP A 496 -51.44 13.00 -6.74
N GLY A 497 -51.48 13.19 -5.39
CA GLY A 497 -51.30 12.22 -4.28
C GLY A 497 -52.44 11.21 -4.01
N PRO A 498 -52.73 10.71 -2.75
CA PRO A 498 -52.38 11.23 -1.41
C PRO A 498 -51.98 10.18 -0.32
N THR A 499 -51.57 10.69 0.86
CA THR A 499 -51.66 10.17 2.26
C THR A 499 -51.77 8.67 2.59
N GLY A 500 -50.96 8.20 3.55
CA GLY A 500 -51.24 6.96 4.30
C GLY A 500 -50.27 6.64 5.45
N VAL A 501 -50.63 7.02 6.68
CA VAL A 501 -50.04 6.53 7.94
C VAL A 501 -50.69 5.20 8.32
N ARG A 502 -49.89 4.21 8.77
CA ARG A 502 -50.14 3.04 9.66
C ARG A 502 -49.21 1.90 9.21
N GLY A 503 -48.60 1.05 10.05
CA GLY A 503 -48.65 0.79 11.48
C GLY A 503 -47.71 -0.40 11.73
N ARG A 504 -47.16 -0.51 12.94
CA ARG A 504 -46.39 -1.68 13.38
C ARG A 504 -47.30 -2.92 13.52
N PRO A 505 -46.79 -4.12 13.27
CA PRO A 505 -47.11 -5.31 14.04
C PRO A 505 -45.88 -5.63 14.92
N GLU A 506 -45.87 -5.38 16.23
CA GLU A 506 -46.48 -6.21 17.29
C GLU A 506 -46.24 -7.72 17.13
N ALA A 507 -45.30 -8.17 17.98
CA ALA A 507 -45.13 -9.48 18.60
C ALA A 507 -45.52 -10.74 17.80
N LEU A 508 -44.47 -11.52 17.52
CA LEU A 508 -44.54 -12.95 17.24
C LEU A 508 -45.28 -13.70 18.36
N GLN A 509 -46.03 -14.73 17.97
CA GLN A 509 -47.00 -15.42 18.82
C GLN A 509 -46.32 -16.43 19.77
N PHE A 510 -47.07 -16.85 20.79
CA PHE A 510 -46.64 -17.69 21.91
C PHE A 510 -46.01 -19.04 21.53
N ASP A 511 -46.17 -19.46 20.28
CA ASP A 511 -45.65 -20.70 19.70
C ASP A 511 -44.17 -20.58 19.28
N GLU A 512 -43.65 -19.34 19.26
CA GLU A 512 -42.27 -18.97 18.91
C GLU A 512 -41.38 -18.74 20.14
N VAL A 513 -41.93 -18.92 21.35
CA VAL A 513 -41.24 -18.71 22.65
C VAL A 513 -40.79 -20.04 23.30
N PHE A 514 -41.22 -21.21 22.82
CA PHE A 514 -41.00 -22.50 23.51
C PHE A 514 -40.35 -23.63 22.68
N LYS A 515 -39.42 -23.29 21.79
CA LYS A 515 -38.40 -24.25 21.30
C LYS A 515 -36.98 -23.74 21.50
N ALA A 516 -36.76 -23.20 22.70
CA ALA A 516 -35.44 -22.92 23.25
C ALA A 516 -34.68 -24.25 23.50
N GLY A 517 -33.86 -24.61 22.52
CA GLY A 517 -32.86 -25.68 22.62
C GLY A 517 -31.89 -25.72 21.45
N ASP A 518 -31.85 -24.69 20.60
CA ASP A 518 -31.10 -24.71 19.34
C ASP A 518 -30.23 -23.46 19.14
N MET A 519 -29.08 -23.70 18.52
CA MET A 519 -28.02 -22.76 18.14
C MET A 519 -28.54 -21.44 17.54
N THR A 520 -27.84 -20.35 17.85
CA THR A 520 -28.25 -18.98 17.47
C THR A 520 -28.22 -18.77 15.95
N PHE A 521 -29.09 -17.89 15.43
CA PHE A 521 -29.29 -17.64 13.98
C PHE A 521 -28.02 -17.28 13.20
N GLY A 522 -26.95 -16.84 13.88
CA GLY A 522 -25.62 -16.61 13.29
C GLY A 522 -24.83 -17.87 12.96
N GLU A 523 -25.10 -19.00 13.62
CA GLU A 523 -24.35 -20.25 13.45
C GLU A 523 -24.88 -21.10 12.29
N ARG A 524 -26.17 -21.00 11.96
CA ARG A 524 -26.75 -21.66 10.76
C ARG A 524 -26.19 -21.07 9.45
N ASN A 525 -25.93 -19.77 9.42
CA ASN A 525 -25.30 -19.09 8.28
C ASN A 525 -23.82 -19.49 8.08
N VAL A 526 -23.13 -20.03 9.08
CA VAL A 526 -21.72 -20.42 8.92
C VAL A 526 -21.61 -21.77 8.21
N ILE A 527 -22.45 -22.75 8.57
CA ILE A 527 -22.48 -24.04 7.87
C ILE A 527 -22.98 -23.86 6.44
N GLU A 528 -24.02 -23.04 6.23
CA GLU A 528 -24.57 -22.73 4.91
C GLU A 528 -23.58 -21.92 4.05
N ASN A 529 -22.86 -20.94 4.62
CA ASN A 529 -21.79 -20.23 3.90
C ASN A 529 -20.55 -21.09 3.66
N ILE A 530 -20.17 -21.99 4.57
CA ILE A 530 -19.11 -22.98 4.33
C ILE A 530 -19.52 -23.89 3.18
N TRP A 531 -20.80 -24.28 3.11
CA TRP A 531 -21.33 -25.13 2.05
C TRP A 531 -21.50 -24.41 0.69
N MET A 532 -21.83 -23.11 0.71
CA MET A 532 -22.05 -22.28 -0.48
C MET A 532 -20.75 -21.68 -1.06
N ASN A 533 -19.70 -21.49 -0.26
CA ASN A 533 -18.39 -20.93 -0.69
C ASN A 533 -17.28 -21.98 -0.91
N THR A 534 -17.57 -23.27 -0.89
CA THR A 534 -16.55 -24.29 -1.16
C THR A 534 -16.15 -24.31 -2.64
N ARG A 535 -15.04 -23.64 -2.95
CA ARG A 535 -14.02 -24.29 -3.79
C ARG A 535 -13.71 -25.62 -3.11
N PHE A 536 -13.90 -26.76 -3.80
CA PHE A 536 -13.89 -28.11 -3.23
C PHE A 536 -12.79 -28.29 -2.15
N LEU A 537 -13.19 -28.41 -0.88
CA LEU A 537 -12.31 -28.88 0.20
C LEU A 537 -12.19 -30.40 0.02
N SER A 538 -10.97 -30.87 -0.27
CA SER A 538 -10.72 -32.32 -0.35
C SER A 538 -10.92 -32.97 1.03
N VAL A 539 -11.13 -34.29 1.06
CA VAL A 539 -11.12 -35.04 2.33
C VAL A 539 -9.78 -34.85 3.06
N GLY A 540 -8.69 -34.63 2.31
CA GLY A 540 -7.40 -34.21 2.85
C GLY A 540 -7.47 -32.86 3.57
N ASP A 541 -8.14 -31.86 2.99
CA ASP A 541 -8.32 -30.54 3.61
C ASP A 541 -9.23 -30.62 4.85
N LEU A 542 -10.28 -31.45 4.83
CA LEU A 542 -11.10 -31.71 6.01
C LEU A 542 -10.32 -32.44 7.10
N TRP A 543 -9.41 -33.36 6.72
CA TRP A 543 -8.53 -34.04 7.66
C TRP A 543 -7.49 -33.09 8.25
N GLU A 544 -6.83 -32.27 7.45
CA GLU A 544 -5.88 -31.25 7.93
C GLU A 544 -6.57 -30.16 8.74
N MET A 545 -7.80 -29.78 8.38
CA MET A 545 -8.65 -28.92 9.22
C MET A 545 -8.98 -29.59 10.55
N GLY A 546 -9.40 -30.87 10.53
CA GLY A 546 -9.66 -31.65 11.73
C GLY A 546 -8.43 -31.83 12.61
N LYS A 547 -7.26 -32.08 12.01
CA LYS A 547 -5.96 -32.13 12.68
C LYS A 547 -5.61 -30.78 13.30
N SER A 548 -5.77 -29.68 12.57
CA SER A 548 -5.56 -28.32 13.07
C SER A 548 -6.49 -27.98 14.23
N MET A 549 -7.77 -28.39 14.15
CA MET A 549 -8.75 -28.26 15.23
C MET A 549 -8.38 -29.12 16.45
N TYR A 550 -7.92 -30.35 16.23
CA TYR A 550 -7.47 -31.27 17.27
C TYR A 550 -6.20 -30.75 17.97
N GLU A 551 -5.22 -30.28 17.20
CA GLU A 551 -4.01 -29.65 17.73
C GLU A 551 -4.33 -28.35 18.49
N TYR A 552 -5.28 -27.55 18.01
CA TYR A 552 -5.80 -26.41 18.76
C TYR A 552 -6.42 -26.85 20.10
N TYR A 553 -7.22 -27.92 20.09
CA TYR A 553 -7.85 -28.44 21.29
C TYR A 553 -6.83 -29.01 22.30
N ILE A 554 -5.87 -29.81 21.84
CA ILE A 554 -4.76 -30.31 22.65
C ILE A 554 -4.01 -29.13 23.27
N ARG A 555 -3.58 -28.15 22.47
CA ARG A 555 -2.83 -26.99 22.98
C ARG A 555 -3.63 -26.23 24.03
N ARG A 556 -4.93 -26.02 23.80
CA ARG A 556 -5.81 -25.37 24.78
C ARG A 556 -5.93 -26.19 26.06
N PHE A 557 -5.97 -27.51 25.96
CA PHE A 557 -6.00 -28.41 27.11
C PHE A 557 -4.68 -28.41 27.87
N GLU A 558 -3.55 -28.52 27.17
CA GLU A 558 -2.21 -28.42 27.74
C GLU A 558 -1.99 -27.08 28.44
N ARG A 559 -2.40 -25.97 27.83
CA ARG A 559 -2.38 -24.65 28.50
C ARG A 559 -3.14 -24.68 29.81
N ARG A 560 -4.38 -25.17 29.80
CA ARG A 560 -5.22 -25.23 31.02
C ARG A 560 -4.60 -26.12 32.07
N GLN A 561 -3.95 -27.22 31.69
CA GLN A 561 -3.22 -28.06 32.62
C GLN A 561 -2.01 -27.31 33.20
N LYS A 562 -1.17 -26.71 32.35
CA LYS A 562 -0.02 -25.88 32.72
C LYS A 562 -0.42 -24.76 33.68
N GLU A 563 -1.52 -24.07 33.39
CA GLU A 563 -2.07 -23.02 34.24
C GLU A 563 -2.54 -23.55 35.60
N LYS A 564 -3.31 -24.63 35.63
CA LYS A 564 -3.83 -25.22 36.88
C LYS A 564 -2.71 -25.70 37.79
N TYR A 565 -1.79 -26.53 37.29
CA TYR A 565 -0.73 -27.06 38.14
C TYR A 565 0.30 -25.98 38.52
N SER A 566 0.54 -24.99 37.64
CA SER A 566 1.44 -23.89 38.00
C SER A 566 0.83 -22.97 39.05
N THR A 567 -0.47 -22.68 38.98
CA THR A 567 -1.17 -21.87 39.99
C THR A 567 -1.12 -22.54 41.36
N ILE A 568 -1.43 -23.84 41.42
CA ILE A 568 -1.31 -24.62 42.67
C ILE A 568 0.17 -24.68 43.13
N GLY A 569 1.09 -24.89 42.20
CA GLY A 569 2.52 -24.95 42.49
C GLY A 569 3.14 -23.62 42.93
N GLN A 570 2.50 -22.48 42.63
CA GLN A 570 2.93 -21.15 43.08
C GLN A 570 2.68 -20.92 44.58
N GLU A 571 1.76 -21.67 45.19
CA GLU A 571 1.51 -21.62 46.63
C GLU A 571 2.52 -22.48 47.42
N LEU A 572 3.27 -23.35 46.73
CA LEU A 572 4.27 -24.20 47.37
C LEU A 572 5.57 -23.43 47.63
N PRO A 573 6.11 -23.46 48.86
CA PRO A 573 7.43 -22.91 49.14
C PRO A 573 8.49 -23.64 48.29
N PHE A 574 9.53 -22.92 47.87
CA PHE A 574 10.63 -23.38 46.99
C PHE A 574 10.31 -23.57 45.50
N PHE A 575 9.13 -24.10 45.12
CA PHE A 575 8.77 -24.33 43.71
C PHE A 575 8.08 -23.14 43.05
N ALA A 576 7.63 -22.15 43.83
CA ALA A 576 6.90 -21.00 43.31
C ALA A 576 7.58 -20.27 42.15
N PRO A 577 8.91 -19.98 42.16
CA PRO A 577 9.56 -19.30 41.04
C PRO A 577 9.55 -20.12 39.74
N GLU A 578 9.78 -21.42 39.82
CA GLU A 578 9.79 -22.29 38.64
C GLU A 578 8.37 -22.48 38.08
N MET A 579 7.37 -22.62 38.95
CA MET A 579 5.98 -22.70 38.52
C MET A 579 5.49 -21.39 37.90
N ARG A 580 5.95 -20.22 38.38
CA ARG A 580 5.73 -18.93 37.68
C ARG A 580 6.35 -18.94 36.29
N ARG A 581 7.59 -19.44 36.15
CA ARG A 581 8.28 -19.55 34.86
C ARG A 581 7.54 -20.46 33.88
N VAL A 582 7.05 -21.62 34.35
CA VAL A 582 6.26 -22.55 33.53
C VAL A 582 4.94 -21.92 33.08
N ASN A 583 4.23 -21.22 33.98
CA ASN A 583 3.00 -20.52 33.60
C ASN A 583 3.28 -19.43 32.56
N GLN A 584 4.32 -18.63 32.78
CA GLN A 584 4.71 -17.55 31.87
C GLN A 584 5.14 -18.08 30.50
N SER A 585 5.87 -19.21 30.46
CA SER A 585 6.23 -19.87 29.20
C SER A 585 5.00 -20.36 28.44
N ALA A 586 4.02 -20.96 29.14
CA ALA A 586 2.79 -21.43 28.52
C ALA A 586 1.92 -20.28 27.99
N GLU A 587 1.84 -19.18 28.75
CA GLU A 587 1.19 -17.95 28.29
C GLU A 587 1.89 -17.39 27.05
N THR A 588 3.22 -17.29 27.07
CA THR A 588 4.01 -16.71 25.97
C THR A 588 3.83 -17.52 24.68
N GLU A 589 3.87 -18.85 24.77
CA GLU A 589 3.64 -19.75 23.62
C GLU A 589 2.26 -19.56 23.01
N GLN A 590 1.21 -19.47 23.85
CA GLN A 590 -0.16 -19.26 23.36
C GLN A 590 -0.38 -17.85 22.78
N VAL A 591 0.15 -16.83 23.45
CA VAL A 591 0.08 -15.44 22.99
C VAL A 591 0.77 -15.30 21.63
N GLN A 592 1.95 -15.91 21.45
CA GLN A 592 2.66 -15.86 20.18
C GLN A 592 1.85 -16.48 19.03
N GLN A 593 1.17 -17.59 19.26
CA GLN A 593 0.31 -18.20 18.24
C GLN A 593 -0.86 -17.29 17.83
N PHE A 594 -1.44 -16.56 18.79
CA PHE A 594 -2.46 -15.56 18.46
C PHE A 594 -1.87 -14.36 17.73
N ILE A 595 -0.66 -13.91 18.09
CA ILE A 595 0.06 -12.85 17.37
C ILE A 595 0.28 -13.27 15.91
N ASP A 596 0.81 -14.47 15.67
CA ASP A 596 1.04 -15.00 14.33
C ASP A 596 -0.27 -15.07 13.52
N SER A 597 -1.38 -15.42 14.17
CA SER A 597 -2.71 -15.41 13.55
C SER A 597 -3.21 -14.00 13.27
N PHE A 598 -3.00 -13.04 14.18
CA PHE A 598 -3.45 -11.66 14.02
C PHE A 598 -2.61 -10.85 13.04
N ASP A 599 -1.35 -11.20 12.83
CA ASP A 599 -0.51 -10.56 11.84
C ASP A 599 -1.09 -10.72 10.42
N GLN A 600 -1.78 -11.84 10.18
CA GLN A 600 -2.49 -12.14 8.93
C GLN A 600 -3.89 -11.49 8.82
N LYS A 601 -4.42 -10.90 9.90
CA LYS A 601 -5.76 -10.30 9.92
C LYS A 601 -5.74 -8.79 9.70
N GLY A 602 -6.88 -8.28 9.20
CA GLY A 602 -7.13 -6.85 9.09
C GLY A 602 -7.24 -6.17 10.46
N VAL A 603 -6.86 -4.90 10.55
CA VAL A 603 -6.84 -4.13 11.81
C VAL A 603 -8.22 -4.08 12.47
N TYR A 604 -9.29 -3.86 11.70
CA TYR A 604 -10.66 -3.85 12.23
C TYR A 604 -11.09 -5.20 12.79
N GLU A 605 -10.67 -6.31 12.17
CA GLU A 605 -10.95 -7.64 12.70
C GLU A 605 -10.27 -7.86 14.05
N ILE A 606 -9.01 -7.44 14.19
CA ILE A 606 -8.26 -7.56 15.45
C ILE A 606 -8.93 -6.69 16.54
N GLN A 607 -9.37 -5.47 16.20
CA GLN A 607 -10.11 -4.60 17.13
C GLN A 607 -11.43 -5.24 17.56
N ASP A 608 -12.19 -5.85 16.65
CA ASP A 608 -13.43 -6.53 16.98
C ASP A 608 -13.21 -7.77 17.85
N ARG A 609 -12.16 -8.55 17.56
CA ARG A 609 -11.72 -9.63 18.46
C ARG A 609 -11.35 -9.10 19.83
N LEU A 610 -10.64 -7.97 19.92
CA LEU A 610 -10.28 -7.35 21.19
C LEU A 610 -11.50 -6.90 22.00
N ARG A 611 -12.57 -6.43 21.34
CA ARG A 611 -13.84 -6.01 21.98
C ARG A 611 -14.68 -7.19 22.49
N LEU A 612 -14.52 -8.37 21.90
CA LEU A 612 -15.42 -9.51 22.13
C LEU A 612 -14.76 -10.70 22.83
N THR A 613 -13.43 -10.83 22.79
CA THR A 613 -12.74 -12.02 23.29
C THR A 613 -12.96 -12.22 24.78
N THR A 614 -13.21 -13.47 25.17
CA THR A 614 -13.27 -13.92 26.57
C THR A 614 -11.98 -14.60 27.01
N ASN A 615 -10.94 -14.59 26.18
CA ASN A 615 -9.65 -15.20 26.47
C ASN A 615 -8.60 -14.12 26.74
N ARG A 616 -7.99 -14.16 27.94
CA ARG A 616 -6.94 -13.23 28.37
C ARG A 616 -5.73 -13.25 27.45
N ASP A 617 -5.33 -14.42 26.97
CA ASP A 617 -4.13 -14.59 26.15
C ASP A 617 -4.39 -14.07 24.71
N GLU A 618 -5.61 -14.25 24.19
CA GLU A 618 -6.03 -13.64 22.92
C GLU A 618 -6.11 -12.11 23.02
N MET A 619 -6.65 -11.58 24.13
CA MET A 619 -6.68 -10.14 24.40
C MET A 619 -5.26 -9.55 24.44
N LYS A 620 -4.32 -10.19 25.15
CA LYS A 620 -2.92 -9.77 25.21
C LYS A 620 -2.26 -9.77 23.82
N ALA A 621 -2.52 -10.80 23.03
CA ALA A 621 -2.03 -10.88 21.66
C ALA A 621 -2.60 -9.75 20.79
N ALA A 622 -3.89 -9.43 20.93
CA ALA A 622 -4.50 -8.33 20.19
C ALA A 622 -3.91 -6.96 20.58
N PHE A 623 -3.69 -6.69 21.88
CA PHE A 623 -2.94 -5.51 22.32
C PHE A 623 -1.54 -5.47 21.72
N THR A 624 -0.80 -6.58 21.79
CA THR A 624 0.57 -6.66 21.27
C THR A 624 0.60 -6.42 19.77
N THR A 625 -0.26 -7.07 18.98
CA THR A 625 -0.30 -6.89 17.53
C THR A 625 -0.75 -5.48 17.15
N LEU A 626 -1.81 -4.93 17.78
CA LEU A 626 -2.26 -3.57 17.47
C LEU A 626 -1.21 -2.52 17.85
N THR A 627 -0.52 -2.67 18.97
CA THR A 627 0.56 -1.75 19.38
C THR A 627 1.78 -1.87 18.46
N ASN A 628 2.13 -3.10 18.04
CA ASN A 628 3.17 -3.35 17.03
C ASN A 628 2.83 -2.75 15.67
N LYS A 629 1.54 -2.74 15.31
CA LYS A 629 1.03 -2.08 14.11
C LYS A 629 0.86 -0.58 14.31
N GLY A 630 0.94 -0.05 15.54
CA GLY A 630 0.65 1.36 15.83
C GLY A 630 -0.82 1.74 15.64
N GLN A 631 -1.75 0.79 15.81
CA GLN A 631 -3.18 0.92 15.53
C GLN A 631 -4.05 0.66 16.79
N MET A 632 -3.42 0.70 17.97
CA MET A 632 -4.11 0.51 19.24
C MET A 632 -4.91 1.77 19.62
N ARG A 633 -6.23 1.62 19.74
CA ARG A 633 -7.19 2.67 20.12
C ARG A 633 -7.46 2.59 21.62
N TRP A 634 -6.71 3.38 22.37
CA TRP A 634 -6.83 3.43 23.83
C TRP A 634 -8.15 4.07 24.30
N ASP A 635 -8.78 4.88 23.44
CA ASP A 635 -10.04 5.59 23.66
C ASP A 635 -11.29 4.70 23.42
N ASP A 636 -11.12 3.42 23.10
CA ASP A 636 -12.23 2.50 22.78
C ASP A 636 -12.95 1.96 24.03
N ILE A 637 -14.15 2.45 24.29
CA ILE A 637 -14.98 2.03 25.44
C ILE A 637 -15.42 0.57 25.33
N SER A 638 -15.62 0.04 24.11
CA SER A 638 -16.00 -1.37 23.95
C SER A 638 -14.84 -2.29 24.37
N MET A 639 -13.60 -1.87 24.09
CA MET A 639 -12.42 -2.54 24.64
C MET A 639 -12.40 -2.42 26.17
N TRP A 640 -12.69 -1.25 26.76
CA TRP A 640 -12.69 -1.08 28.23
C TRP A 640 -13.70 -2.00 28.91
N ASN A 641 -14.91 -2.10 28.35
CA ASN A 641 -15.94 -3.02 28.82
C ASN A 641 -15.46 -4.47 28.78
N ASN A 642 -14.71 -4.86 27.73
CA ASN A 642 -14.17 -6.20 27.63
C ASN A 642 -13.02 -6.44 28.62
N LEU A 643 -12.12 -5.47 28.78
CA LEU A 643 -11.01 -5.53 29.73
C LEU A 643 -11.52 -5.66 31.17
N ASN A 644 -12.59 -4.93 31.52
CA ASN A 644 -13.25 -4.99 32.84
C ASN A 644 -13.78 -6.38 33.22
N LYS A 645 -13.94 -7.31 32.27
CA LYS A 645 -14.33 -8.71 32.58
C LYS A 645 -13.21 -9.50 33.24
N PHE A 646 -11.96 -9.07 33.08
CA PHE A 646 -10.77 -9.73 33.62
C PHE A 646 -10.19 -9.02 34.85
N LEU A 647 -10.79 -7.90 35.27
CA LEU A 647 -10.31 -7.07 36.37
C LEU A 647 -11.09 -7.34 37.65
N ASP A 648 -10.39 -7.27 38.78
CA ASP A 648 -11.01 -7.17 40.09
C ASP A 648 -11.86 -5.90 40.18
N ASP A 649 -12.94 -5.94 40.97
CA ASP A 649 -13.89 -4.82 41.10
C ASP A 649 -13.22 -3.49 41.48
N SER A 650 -12.15 -3.53 42.27
CA SER A 650 -11.40 -2.34 42.68
C SER A 650 -10.52 -1.72 41.59
N LYS A 651 -10.26 -2.45 40.49
CA LYS A 651 -9.39 -2.05 39.37
C LYS A 651 -10.16 -1.81 38.08
N LYS A 652 -11.48 -2.02 38.08
CA LYS A 652 -12.32 -1.76 36.90
C LYS A 652 -12.24 -0.30 36.47
N ILE A 653 -12.12 -0.10 35.17
CA ILE A 653 -12.16 1.20 34.52
C ILE A 653 -13.61 1.71 34.59
N PRO A 654 -13.87 2.89 35.17
CA PRO A 654 -15.21 3.46 35.19
C PRO A 654 -15.68 3.80 33.78
N ILE A 655 -16.84 3.29 33.38
CA ILE A 655 -17.41 3.52 32.05
C ILE A 655 -18.31 4.76 32.11
N PRO A 656 -17.97 5.85 31.39
CA PRO A 656 -18.71 7.10 31.45
C PRO A 656 -20.07 6.97 30.74
N LYS A 657 -21.12 7.56 31.33
CA LYS A 657 -22.51 7.43 30.83
C LYS A 657 -22.73 8.01 29.44
N ASN A 658 -21.98 9.06 29.08
CA ASN A 658 -22.03 9.69 27.77
C ASN A 658 -21.19 8.96 26.72
N GLY A 659 -20.47 7.90 27.09
CA GLY A 659 -19.58 7.20 26.16
C GLY A 659 -18.36 8.03 25.72
N ASP A 660 -17.98 9.06 26.46
CA ASP A 660 -16.75 9.82 26.18
C ASP A 660 -15.61 9.41 27.14
N PRO A 661 -14.54 8.77 26.63
CA PRO A 661 -13.42 8.27 27.43
C PRO A 661 -12.67 9.35 28.22
N TYR A 662 -12.81 10.62 27.85
CA TYR A 662 -12.16 11.74 28.54
C TYR A 662 -13.02 12.36 29.63
N THR A 663 -14.24 11.85 29.83
CA THR A 663 -15.11 12.28 30.92
C THR A 663 -14.49 11.92 32.26
N VAL A 664 -14.38 12.93 33.13
CA VAL A 664 -13.93 12.75 34.50
C VAL A 664 -14.94 11.90 35.27
N VAL A 665 -14.45 10.91 36.02
CA VAL A 665 -15.30 9.91 36.67
C VAL A 665 -16.26 10.53 37.68
N SER A 666 -15.79 11.49 38.48
CA SER A 666 -16.63 12.20 39.45
C SER A 666 -16.04 13.56 39.83
N LYS A 667 -16.81 14.40 40.53
CA LYS A 667 -16.26 15.67 41.08
C LYS A 667 -15.13 15.44 42.10
N THR A 668 -15.14 14.29 42.78
CA THR A 668 -14.16 13.92 43.81
C THR A 668 -12.92 13.27 43.23
N ASP A 669 -13.06 12.47 42.16
CA ASP A 669 -11.96 11.84 41.45
C ASP A 669 -11.78 12.50 40.08
N LYS A 670 -10.77 13.38 39.99
CA LYS A 670 -10.47 14.16 38.78
C LYS A 670 -9.90 13.33 37.63
N ARG A 671 -9.63 12.04 37.84
CA ARG A 671 -9.12 11.16 36.81
C ARG A 671 -10.20 10.85 35.76
N ASN A 672 -9.76 10.66 34.52
CA ASN A 672 -10.60 10.15 33.42
C ASN A 672 -10.33 8.65 33.20
N GLY A 673 -11.15 7.97 32.39
CA GLY A 673 -11.03 6.53 32.17
C GLY A 673 -9.65 6.08 31.65
N MET A 674 -8.98 6.92 30.84
CA MET A 674 -7.64 6.63 30.32
C MET A 674 -6.60 6.51 31.44
N GLU A 675 -6.73 7.31 32.51
CA GLU A 675 -5.82 7.27 33.65
C GLU A 675 -5.98 6.00 34.50
N PHE A 676 -7.14 5.35 34.45
CA PHE A 676 -7.36 4.04 35.09
C PHE A 676 -6.81 2.87 34.27
N MET A 677 -6.60 3.04 32.96
CA MET A 677 -6.13 1.95 32.10
C MET A 677 -4.75 1.42 32.50
N LYS A 678 -3.86 2.30 32.98
CA LYS A 678 -2.52 1.89 33.41
C LYS A 678 -2.62 0.84 34.51
N ASP A 679 -3.31 1.18 35.60
CA ASP A 679 -3.49 0.30 36.75
C ASP A 679 -4.26 -0.98 36.36
N ALA A 680 -5.24 -0.87 35.46
CA ALA A 680 -5.99 -2.00 34.95
C ALA A 680 -5.10 -2.99 34.19
N ILE A 681 -4.37 -2.53 33.17
CA ILE A 681 -3.51 -3.36 32.33
C ILE A 681 -2.36 -3.96 33.14
N ASP A 682 -1.72 -3.15 33.98
CA ASP A 682 -0.60 -3.59 34.83
C ASP A 682 -1.07 -4.62 35.87
N SER A 683 -2.34 -4.57 36.32
CA SER A 683 -2.88 -5.59 37.23
C SER A 683 -3.06 -6.97 36.59
N ILE A 684 -3.28 -7.04 35.27
CA ILE A 684 -3.51 -8.30 34.56
C ILE A 684 -2.18 -8.93 34.12
N TRP A 685 -1.27 -8.13 33.55
CA TRP A 685 -0.07 -8.64 32.89
C TRP A 685 1.25 -8.21 33.53
N GLY A 686 1.21 -7.46 34.62
CA GLY A 686 2.38 -7.03 35.39
C GLY A 686 2.74 -5.56 35.16
N GLU A 687 3.39 -4.96 36.16
CA GLU A 687 3.80 -3.56 36.16
C GLU A 687 4.66 -3.20 34.94
N GLY A 688 4.32 -2.08 34.29
CA GLY A 688 5.05 -1.57 33.12
C GLY A 688 4.46 -1.99 31.78
N SER A 689 3.62 -3.03 31.73
CA SER A 689 3.00 -3.53 30.49
C SER A 689 2.27 -2.42 29.73
N TYR A 690 1.50 -1.59 30.44
CA TYR A 690 0.80 -0.45 29.83
C TYR A 690 1.77 0.55 29.18
N ASN A 691 2.80 0.97 29.92
CA ASN A 691 3.73 2.00 29.45
C ASN A 691 4.51 1.51 28.23
N ASP A 692 4.91 0.24 28.22
CA ASP A 692 5.63 -0.38 27.10
C ASP A 692 4.75 -0.38 25.84
N TRP A 693 3.52 -0.87 25.95
CA TRP A 693 2.56 -0.89 24.85
C TRP A 693 2.15 0.50 24.38
N TYR A 694 1.89 1.42 25.28
CA TYR A 694 1.52 2.80 24.96
C TYR A 694 2.65 3.52 24.22
N SER A 695 3.88 3.41 24.74
CA SER A 695 5.07 4.03 24.13
C SER A 695 5.38 3.43 22.76
N LYS A 696 5.30 2.10 22.63
CA LYS A 696 5.48 1.39 21.37
C LYS A 696 4.42 1.76 20.33
N ASN A 697 3.15 1.79 20.72
CA ASN A 697 2.07 2.20 19.83
C ASN A 697 2.29 3.63 19.31
N LYS A 698 2.68 4.54 20.20
CA LYS A 698 2.93 5.94 19.84
C LYS A 698 4.12 6.08 18.89
N SER A 699 5.24 5.40 19.15
CA SER A 699 6.43 5.48 18.29
C SER A 699 6.20 4.83 16.94
N THR A 700 5.55 3.66 16.89
CA THR A 700 5.19 2.99 15.64
C THR A 700 4.23 3.84 14.82
N PHE A 701 3.15 4.37 15.42
CA PHE A 701 2.20 5.22 14.69
C PHE A 701 2.94 6.38 14.04
N ARG A 702 3.78 7.09 14.81
CA ARG A 702 4.53 8.24 14.29
C ARG A 702 5.45 7.84 13.13
N SER A 703 6.17 6.74 13.26
CA SER A 703 7.05 6.23 12.20
C SER A 703 6.28 5.89 10.92
N ASN A 704 5.15 5.19 11.04
CA ASN A 704 4.35 4.80 9.88
C ASN A 704 3.66 6.01 9.24
N SER A 705 3.14 6.94 10.04
CA SER A 705 2.53 8.18 9.55
C SER A 705 3.54 9.06 8.81
N GLN A 706 4.79 9.13 9.29
CA GLN A 706 5.88 9.81 8.60
C GLN A 706 6.26 9.15 7.26
N GLY A 707 6.01 7.85 7.09
CA GLY A 707 6.20 7.14 5.82
C GLY A 707 5.35 7.70 4.68
N TYR A 708 4.19 8.27 5.00
CA TYR A 708 3.30 8.90 4.01
C TYR A 708 3.74 10.32 3.59
N ALA A 709 4.87 10.82 4.09
CA ALA A 709 5.45 12.06 3.59
C ALA A 709 5.91 11.95 2.12
N GLU A 710 6.30 10.75 1.67
CA GLU A 710 6.68 10.53 0.26
C GLU A 710 5.46 10.61 -0.66
N GLU A 711 4.36 9.95 -0.31
CA GLU A 711 3.09 10.11 -1.01
C GLU A 711 2.61 11.58 -0.98
N GLY A 712 2.77 12.24 0.16
CA GLY A 712 2.52 13.68 0.30
C GLY A 712 3.27 14.51 -0.74
N LYS A 713 4.54 14.21 -1.01
CA LYS A 713 5.36 14.88 -2.05
C LYS A 713 4.90 14.56 -3.46
N GLU A 714 4.48 13.33 -3.72
CA GLU A 714 3.94 12.95 -5.04
C GLU A 714 2.66 13.73 -5.35
N LEU A 715 1.80 13.91 -4.35
CA LEU A 715 0.55 14.68 -4.45
C LEU A 715 0.78 16.18 -4.70
N GLU A 716 1.94 16.74 -4.35
CA GLU A 716 2.24 18.17 -4.59
C GLU A 716 2.27 18.53 -6.08
N ASN A 717 2.56 17.55 -6.94
CA ASN A 717 2.60 17.76 -8.38
C ASN A 717 1.20 17.72 -9.03
N LEU A 718 0.17 17.34 -8.26
CA LEU A 718 -1.21 17.24 -8.71
C LEU A 718 -2.01 18.42 -8.17
N ASP A 719 -2.70 19.12 -9.06
CA ASP A 719 -3.59 20.21 -8.65
C ASP A 719 -4.70 19.71 -7.71
N GLY A 720 -4.72 20.24 -6.50
CA GLY A 720 -5.60 19.78 -5.41
C GLY A 720 -5.32 18.35 -4.92
N GLY A 721 -4.11 17.80 -5.13
CA GLY A 721 -3.76 16.41 -4.81
C GLY A 721 -4.10 16.00 -3.38
N HIS A 722 -3.61 16.74 -2.38
CA HIS A 722 -3.92 16.48 -0.96
C HIS A 722 -5.42 16.52 -0.66
N ARG A 723 -6.12 17.56 -1.14
CA ARG A 723 -7.57 17.69 -0.94
C ARG A 723 -8.32 16.51 -1.52
N ARG A 724 -8.02 16.11 -2.76
CA ARG A 724 -8.68 14.97 -3.43
C ARG A 724 -8.42 13.67 -2.70
N LYS A 725 -7.18 13.41 -2.28
CA LYS A 725 -6.82 12.20 -1.56
C LYS A 725 -7.50 12.11 -0.19
N LEU A 726 -7.43 13.18 0.61
CA LEU A 726 -8.11 13.23 1.92
C LEU A 726 -9.63 13.11 1.79
N SER A 727 -10.24 13.72 0.77
CA SER A 727 -11.68 13.57 0.48
C SER A 727 -12.04 12.12 0.15
N PHE A 728 -11.22 11.46 -0.67
CA PHE A 728 -11.39 10.05 -1.03
C PHE A 728 -11.28 9.14 0.20
N LEU A 729 -10.24 9.31 1.02
CA LEU A 729 -10.07 8.54 2.26
C LEU A 729 -11.26 8.76 3.21
N LEU A 730 -11.70 10.00 3.40
CA LEU A 730 -12.86 10.28 4.23
C LEU A 730 -14.10 9.57 3.68
N LYS A 731 -14.35 9.65 2.36
CA LYS A 731 -15.47 8.96 1.70
C LYS A 731 -15.44 7.44 1.92
N GLU A 732 -14.29 6.80 1.71
CA GLU A 732 -14.13 5.35 1.91
C GLU A 732 -14.44 4.96 3.36
N HIS A 733 -14.00 5.77 4.33
CA HIS A 733 -14.36 5.58 5.74
C HIS A 733 -15.87 5.73 5.98
N LYS A 734 -16.52 6.73 5.36
CA LYS A 734 -17.98 6.92 5.46
C LYS A 734 -18.74 5.71 4.91
N GLU A 735 -18.22 5.07 3.87
CA GLU A 735 -18.75 3.84 3.27
C GLU A 735 -18.42 2.56 4.09
N GLY A 736 -17.80 2.70 5.27
CA GLY A 736 -17.47 1.59 6.16
C GLY A 736 -16.21 0.83 5.77
N ARG A 737 -15.47 1.28 4.75
CA ARG A 737 -14.21 0.64 4.33
C ARG A 737 -13.09 1.02 5.29
N TYR A 738 -12.10 0.13 5.40
CA TYR A 738 -10.91 0.40 6.21
C TYR A 738 -10.09 1.51 5.57
N VAL A 739 -9.81 2.54 6.35
CA VAL A 739 -8.90 3.63 6.00
C VAL A 739 -7.77 3.61 7.01
N ASP A 740 -6.52 3.64 6.51
CA ASP A 740 -5.35 3.68 7.38
C ASP A 740 -5.24 5.04 8.08
N PRO A 741 -5.37 5.11 9.42
CA PRO A 741 -5.19 6.35 10.16
C PRO A 741 -3.78 6.94 10.01
N HIS A 742 -2.76 6.13 9.73
CA HIS A 742 -1.39 6.61 9.51
C HIS A 742 -1.29 7.46 8.24
N GLU A 743 -1.92 7.00 7.17
CA GLU A 743 -2.02 7.70 5.89
C GLU A 743 -2.78 9.02 6.06
N TYR A 744 -3.96 8.94 6.67
CA TYR A 744 -4.81 10.12 6.86
C TYR A 744 -4.13 11.20 7.72
N GLU A 745 -3.54 10.83 8.87
CA GLU A 745 -2.78 11.78 9.70
C GLU A 745 -1.52 12.27 8.99
N GLY A 746 -0.79 11.37 8.33
CA GLY A 746 0.47 11.70 7.64
C GLY A 746 0.27 12.72 6.54
N LEU A 747 -0.80 12.59 5.76
CA LEU A 747 -1.16 13.55 4.72
C LEU A 747 -1.60 14.91 5.28
N ILE A 748 -2.32 14.93 6.42
CA ILE A 748 -2.67 16.19 7.12
C ILE A 748 -1.42 16.89 7.64
N ILE A 749 -0.54 16.15 8.30
CA ILE A 749 0.74 16.66 8.82
C ILE A 749 1.57 17.22 7.66
N HIS A 750 1.70 16.47 6.57
CA HIS A 750 2.43 16.92 5.39
C HIS A 750 1.82 18.17 4.77
N ALA A 751 0.49 18.26 4.71
CA ALA A 751 -0.24 19.43 4.23
C ALA A 751 0.06 20.67 5.09
N ILE A 752 0.11 20.53 6.41
CA ILE A 752 0.49 21.61 7.32
C ILE A 752 1.97 21.99 7.15
N ASP A 753 2.87 21.00 7.11
CA ASP A 753 4.32 21.22 7.08
C ASP A 753 4.81 21.92 5.80
N ASN A 754 4.16 21.62 4.67
CA ASN A 754 4.56 22.11 3.35
C ASN A 754 3.54 23.09 2.73
N GLY A 755 2.58 23.59 3.54
CA GLY A 755 1.59 24.57 3.10
C GLY A 755 0.55 24.06 2.09
N LYS A 756 0.44 22.75 1.87
CA LYS A 756 -0.47 22.18 0.86
C LYS A 756 -1.91 22.11 1.35
N ALA A 757 -2.85 22.11 0.41
CA ALA A 757 -4.29 22.25 0.66
C ALA A 757 -4.66 23.59 1.32
N GLY A 758 -5.91 24.02 1.16
CA GLY A 758 -6.39 25.26 1.78
C GLY A 758 -6.40 25.18 3.31
N MET A 759 -6.49 26.32 3.98
CA MET A 759 -6.63 26.37 5.44
C MET A 759 -7.91 25.65 5.88
N GLU A 760 -8.99 25.86 5.12
CA GLU A 760 -10.29 25.23 5.28
C GLU A 760 -10.20 23.71 5.12
N ASP A 761 -9.42 23.21 4.15
CA ASP A 761 -9.19 21.77 3.97
C ASP A 761 -8.52 21.17 5.20
N LYS A 762 -7.40 21.78 5.66
CA LYS A 762 -6.64 21.32 6.84
C LYS A 762 -7.55 21.27 8.08
N LEU A 763 -8.32 22.33 8.32
CA LEU A 763 -9.28 22.41 9.43
C LEU A 763 -10.38 21.36 9.31
N TYR A 764 -10.98 21.23 8.13
CA TYR A 764 -12.07 20.30 7.86
C TYR A 764 -11.64 18.85 8.09
N TYR A 765 -10.55 18.40 7.47
CA TYR A 765 -10.14 16.99 7.55
C TYR A 765 -9.68 16.57 8.94
N MET A 766 -9.10 17.47 9.73
CA MET A 766 -8.81 17.21 11.15
C MET A 766 -10.10 17.01 11.96
N ILE A 767 -11.09 17.90 11.79
CA ILE A 767 -12.36 17.82 12.51
C ILE A 767 -13.17 16.60 12.06
N ALA A 768 -13.30 16.39 10.75
CA ALA A 768 -14.04 15.28 10.16
C ALA A 768 -13.42 13.92 10.54
N GLY A 769 -12.09 13.80 10.56
CA GLY A 769 -11.39 12.56 10.93
C GLY A 769 -11.68 12.11 12.37
N VAL A 770 -11.92 13.05 13.28
CA VAL A 770 -12.24 12.80 14.70
C VAL A 770 -13.75 12.67 14.93
N ALA A 771 -14.56 13.43 14.19
CA ALA A 771 -16.01 13.50 14.38
C ALA A 771 -16.78 12.38 13.68
N TYR A 772 -16.40 12.04 12.45
CA TYR A 772 -17.20 11.16 11.60
C TYR A 772 -17.02 9.70 12.00
N GLU A 773 -18.14 9.08 12.39
CA GLU A 773 -18.23 7.67 12.72
C GLU A 773 -18.77 6.89 11.52
N ASN A 774 -18.09 5.79 11.16
CA ASN A 774 -18.65 4.85 10.20
C ASN A 774 -19.78 4.01 10.83
N ASP A 775 -20.37 3.09 10.06
CA ASP A 775 -21.48 2.22 10.52
C ASP A 775 -21.15 1.39 11.78
N SER A 776 -19.85 1.19 12.07
CA SER A 776 -19.37 0.49 13.27
C SER A 776 -19.06 1.43 14.45
N GLY A 777 -19.43 2.71 14.36
CA GLY A 777 -19.15 3.73 15.37
C GLY A 777 -17.67 4.16 15.45
N ARG A 778 -16.84 3.81 14.45
CA ARG A 778 -15.39 4.07 14.46
C ARG A 778 -15.06 5.37 13.75
N THR A 779 -14.05 6.09 14.24
CA THR A 779 -13.49 7.29 13.60
C THR A 779 -12.12 6.99 13.02
N ILE A 780 -11.69 7.73 12.00
CA ILE A 780 -10.34 7.59 11.42
C ILE A 780 -9.29 7.98 12.46
N LEU A 781 -9.43 9.18 13.03
CA LEU A 781 -8.55 9.71 14.05
C LEU A 781 -9.20 9.58 15.43
N SER A 782 -8.41 9.20 16.43
CA SER A 782 -8.79 9.34 17.84
C SER A 782 -8.45 10.72 18.37
N MET A 783 -9.08 11.07 19.48
CA MET A 783 -8.82 12.30 20.22
C MET A 783 -7.37 12.41 20.72
N ASP A 784 -6.72 11.28 21.04
CA ASP A 784 -5.30 11.25 21.41
C ASP A 784 -4.38 11.64 20.23
N ARG A 785 -4.76 11.25 19.00
CA ARG A 785 -4.09 11.69 17.77
C ARG A 785 -4.26 13.17 17.54
N MET A 786 -5.45 13.72 17.79
CA MET A 786 -5.65 15.18 17.72
C MET A 786 -4.76 15.93 18.73
N ALA A 787 -4.60 15.39 19.95
CA ALA A 787 -3.68 15.94 20.93
C ALA A 787 -2.20 15.83 20.48
N HIS A 788 -1.84 14.75 19.78
CA HIS A 788 -0.52 14.58 19.17
C HIS A 788 -0.26 15.63 18.09
N ILE A 789 -1.17 15.77 17.11
CA ILE A 789 -1.11 16.80 16.06
C ILE A 789 -0.99 18.19 16.70
N ASN A 790 -1.79 18.49 17.72
CA ASN A 790 -1.67 19.73 18.49
C ASN A 790 -0.25 19.90 19.07
N SER A 791 0.31 18.89 19.73
CA SER A 791 1.64 19.02 20.35
C SER A 791 2.77 19.26 19.33
N GLU A 792 2.66 18.66 18.14
CA GLU A 792 3.71 18.73 17.10
C GLU A 792 3.54 19.95 16.20
N MET A 793 2.31 20.28 15.81
CA MET A 793 2.00 21.25 14.76
C MET A 793 1.57 22.62 15.26
N LEU A 794 1.32 22.82 16.56
CA LEU A 794 0.82 24.11 17.08
C LEU A 794 1.73 25.31 16.84
N GLY A 795 3.03 25.09 16.59
CA GLY A 795 3.95 26.15 16.17
C GLY A 795 3.78 26.58 14.72
N LYS A 796 3.32 25.67 13.84
CA LYS A 796 3.13 25.89 12.40
C LYS A 796 1.66 26.17 12.03
N PHE A 797 0.74 25.59 12.80
CA PHE A 797 -0.70 25.64 12.62
C PHE A 797 -1.37 26.20 13.89
N PRO A 798 -1.19 27.50 14.17
CA PRO A 798 -1.62 28.12 15.44
C PRO A 798 -3.13 28.06 15.70
N ILE A 799 -3.96 27.80 14.68
CA ILE A 799 -5.41 27.63 14.87
C ILE A 799 -5.76 26.36 15.67
N LEU A 800 -4.83 25.41 15.82
CA LEU A 800 -4.99 24.24 16.70
C LEU A 800 -5.29 24.64 18.14
N ASP A 801 -4.80 25.80 18.60
CA ASP A 801 -5.09 26.28 19.96
C ASP A 801 -6.60 26.45 20.16
N TYR A 802 -7.32 26.94 19.15
CA TYR A 802 -8.77 27.11 19.22
C TYR A 802 -9.51 25.78 19.32
N ILE A 803 -9.07 24.78 18.55
CA ILE A 803 -9.77 23.51 18.42
C ILE A 803 -9.24 22.40 19.35
N CYS A 804 -8.19 22.69 20.13
CA CYS A 804 -7.56 21.73 21.06
C CYS A 804 -7.37 22.25 22.49
N ALA A 805 -7.32 23.56 22.73
CA ALA A 805 -7.20 24.13 24.08
C ALA A 805 -8.55 24.50 24.71
N SER A 806 -8.61 24.58 26.04
CA SER A 806 -9.82 25.03 26.75
C SER A 806 -10.02 26.53 26.57
N VAL A 807 -10.63 26.92 25.45
CA VAL A 807 -10.98 28.30 25.10
C VAL A 807 -12.48 28.52 25.25
N LYS A 808 -12.90 29.76 25.53
CA LYS A 808 -14.34 30.10 25.60
C LYS A 808 -14.91 30.12 24.18
N ARG A 809 -15.82 29.20 23.90
CA ARG A 809 -16.42 29.01 22.58
C ARG A 809 -17.78 29.67 22.43
N LYS A 810 -18.25 29.81 21.19
CA LYS A 810 -19.57 30.39 20.86
C LYS A 810 -20.71 29.59 21.49
N ASP A 811 -20.57 28.28 21.58
CA ASP A 811 -21.50 27.37 22.26
C ASP A 811 -21.51 27.54 23.79
N GLY A 812 -20.67 28.41 24.35
CA GLY A 812 -20.54 28.65 25.79
C GLY A 812 -19.63 27.65 26.50
N GLY A 813 -19.06 26.68 25.78
CA GLY A 813 -18.12 25.71 26.33
C GLY A 813 -16.77 26.34 26.63
N SER A 814 -16.25 26.14 27.84
CA SER A 814 -14.85 26.39 28.22
C SER A 814 -14.15 25.12 28.70
N HIS A 815 -14.69 23.95 28.33
CA HIS A 815 -14.22 22.65 28.77
C HIS A 815 -13.19 22.06 27.79
N LYS A 816 -12.42 21.06 28.25
CA LYS A 816 -11.54 20.27 27.39
C LYS A 816 -12.39 19.59 26.30
N PHE A 817 -11.92 19.61 25.06
CA PHE A 817 -12.69 19.09 23.93
C PHE A 817 -13.13 17.66 24.11
N THR A 818 -14.41 17.45 23.82
CA THR A 818 -15.07 16.15 23.75
C THR A 818 -15.29 15.77 22.29
N LYS A 819 -15.57 14.50 22.03
CA LYS A 819 -15.95 14.04 20.69
C LYS A 819 -17.22 14.74 20.16
N ASP A 820 -18.14 15.08 21.06
CA ASP A 820 -19.41 15.74 20.73
C ASP A 820 -19.20 17.17 20.21
N ASP A 821 -18.17 17.88 20.71
CA ASP A 821 -17.78 19.20 20.21
C ASP A 821 -17.42 19.13 18.71
N TYR A 822 -16.57 18.16 18.33
CA TYR A 822 -16.19 17.96 16.93
C TYR A 822 -17.39 17.55 16.07
N LYS A 823 -18.29 16.69 16.58
CA LYS A 823 -19.54 16.33 15.89
C LYS A 823 -20.44 17.55 15.67
N GLN A 824 -20.51 18.47 16.64
CA GLN A 824 -21.29 19.70 16.52
C GLN A 824 -20.70 20.62 15.44
N TRP A 825 -19.38 20.76 15.37
CA TRP A 825 -18.74 21.54 14.32
C TRP A 825 -18.91 20.91 12.95
N LEU A 826 -18.77 19.59 12.85
CA LEU A 826 -18.96 18.89 11.59
C LEU A 826 -20.36 19.10 11.02
N LYS A 827 -21.41 19.13 11.88
CA LYS A 827 -22.78 19.47 11.44
C LYS A 827 -22.87 20.87 10.80
N TYR A 828 -22.12 21.84 11.33
CA TYR A 828 -22.04 23.18 10.74
C TYR A 828 -21.24 23.16 9.43
N PHE A 829 -20.17 22.38 9.37
CA PHE A 829 -19.26 22.29 8.22
C PHE A 829 -19.88 21.56 7.04
N ASP A 830 -20.65 20.51 7.28
CA ASP A 830 -21.29 19.74 6.20
C ASP A 830 -22.62 20.35 5.77
N GLN A 831 -23.09 21.43 6.41
CA GLN A 831 -24.40 22.06 6.17
C GLN A 831 -25.58 21.07 6.23
N GLY A 832 -25.39 19.94 6.92
CA GLY A 832 -26.36 18.86 7.03
C GLY A 832 -26.27 17.77 5.95
N ASP A 833 -25.34 17.84 4.99
CA ASP A 833 -25.10 16.77 4.02
C ASP A 833 -24.05 15.78 4.54
N PRO A 834 -24.44 14.59 5.05
CA PRO A 834 -23.50 13.62 5.57
C PRO A 834 -22.60 12.99 4.48
N THR A 835 -22.94 13.13 3.20
CA THR A 835 -22.16 12.61 2.08
C THR A 835 -21.04 13.55 1.64
N ASN A 836 -21.09 14.81 2.09
CA ASN A 836 -20.07 15.79 1.81
C ASN A 836 -18.74 15.36 2.42
N CYS A 837 -17.68 15.30 1.60
CA CYS A 837 -16.32 14.94 2.02
C CYS A 837 -15.31 16.02 1.65
N VAL A 838 -15.76 17.26 1.45
CA VAL A 838 -14.92 18.42 1.15
C VAL A 838 -15.32 19.56 2.08
N PRO A 839 -14.45 20.55 2.35
CA PRO A 839 -14.89 21.73 3.08
C PRO A 839 -16.05 22.42 2.34
N THR A 840 -16.89 23.15 3.07
CA THR A 840 -17.94 24.00 2.52
C THR A 840 -17.73 25.44 2.98
N GLN A 841 -18.57 26.36 2.50
CA GLN A 841 -18.68 27.73 3.02
C GLN A 841 -18.83 27.77 4.54
N GLY A 842 -19.44 26.76 5.17
CA GLY A 842 -19.56 26.67 6.62
C GLY A 842 -18.21 26.61 7.33
N VAL A 843 -17.24 25.85 6.79
CA VAL A 843 -15.88 25.78 7.35
C VAL A 843 -15.20 27.14 7.26
N HIS A 844 -15.31 27.77 6.10
CA HIS A 844 -14.75 29.08 5.81
C HIS A 844 -15.32 30.15 6.76
N ASP A 845 -16.64 30.26 6.85
CA ASP A 845 -17.31 31.20 7.77
C ASP A 845 -16.90 30.95 9.22
N TYR A 846 -16.73 29.67 9.61
CA TYR A 846 -16.33 29.33 10.97
C TYR A 846 -14.92 29.80 11.30
N LEU A 847 -13.97 29.56 10.39
CA LEU A 847 -12.59 30.00 10.50
C LEU A 847 -12.51 31.52 10.69
N TRP A 848 -13.14 32.27 9.78
CA TRP A 848 -13.00 33.73 9.75
C TRP A 848 -13.82 34.46 10.82
N ARG A 849 -15.01 33.96 11.18
CA ARG A 849 -15.91 34.62 12.15
C ARG A 849 -15.67 34.22 13.60
N TYR A 850 -15.14 33.02 13.85
CA TYR A 850 -15.04 32.48 15.22
C TYR A 850 -13.62 32.10 15.63
N ILE A 851 -12.86 31.42 14.78
CA ILE A 851 -11.50 30.95 15.16
C ILE A 851 -10.53 32.14 15.19
N LEU A 852 -10.31 32.81 14.05
CA LEU A 852 -9.31 33.88 13.94
C LEU A 852 -9.55 35.07 14.88
N PRO A 853 -10.81 35.51 15.13
CA PRO A 853 -11.08 36.61 16.04
C PRO A 853 -10.85 36.28 17.53
N SER A 854 -10.74 35.00 17.91
CA SER A 854 -10.53 34.57 19.30
C SER A 854 -9.25 35.18 19.88
N ASP A 855 -9.28 35.60 21.15
CA ASP A 855 -8.11 36.18 21.82
C ASP A 855 -6.96 35.16 21.93
N GLU A 856 -7.27 33.92 22.26
CA GLU A 856 -6.30 32.83 22.40
C GLU A 856 -5.64 32.49 21.07
N THR A 857 -6.43 32.34 20.01
CA THR A 857 -5.91 32.12 18.65
C THR A 857 -5.04 33.27 18.19
N GLN A 858 -5.46 34.52 18.41
CA GLN A 858 -4.65 35.68 18.06
C GLN A 858 -3.32 35.69 18.82
N ASN A 859 -3.34 35.40 20.13
CA ASN A 859 -2.13 35.31 20.95
C ASN A 859 -1.19 34.22 20.45
N ARG A 860 -1.73 33.06 20.07
CA ARG A 860 -0.94 31.97 19.48
C ARG A 860 -0.37 32.33 18.12
N ILE A 861 -1.16 32.96 17.24
CA ILE A 861 -0.71 33.48 15.95
C ILE A 861 0.43 34.49 16.13
N ASN A 862 0.27 35.46 17.04
CA ASN A 862 1.32 36.43 17.35
C ASN A 862 2.61 35.78 17.83
N LYS A 863 2.51 34.67 18.58
CA LYS A 863 3.67 33.89 19.02
C LYS A 863 4.30 33.13 17.85
N ALA A 864 3.49 32.49 17.00
CA ALA A 864 3.96 31.71 15.85
C ALA A 864 4.63 32.60 14.79
N LEU A 865 4.09 33.79 14.51
CA LEU A 865 4.67 34.74 13.54
C LEU A 865 6.01 35.36 13.98
N ARG A 866 6.37 35.29 15.27
CA ARG A 866 7.73 35.64 15.70
C ARG A 866 8.76 34.63 15.17
N ASP A 867 8.32 33.40 14.94
CA ASP A 867 9.09 32.31 14.34
C ASP A 867 8.54 31.98 12.92
N ALA A 868 8.20 33.01 12.14
CA ALA A 868 7.53 32.88 10.85
C ALA A 868 8.27 31.98 9.83
N GLU A 869 9.57 31.70 10.03
CA GLU A 869 10.33 30.75 9.19
C GLU A 869 9.78 29.30 9.26
N ARG A 870 8.98 28.98 10.27
CA ARG A 870 8.35 27.66 10.45
C ARG A 870 6.95 27.58 9.86
N ILE A 871 6.37 28.72 9.49
CA ILE A 871 5.04 28.82 8.92
C ILE A 871 5.20 28.80 7.41
N ASP A 872 4.42 27.97 6.73
CA ASP A 872 4.45 28.02 5.27
C ASP A 872 3.88 29.33 4.76
N HIS A 873 4.55 29.87 3.74
CA HIS A 873 4.22 31.16 3.15
C HIS A 873 2.85 31.20 2.45
N GLU A 874 2.31 30.05 2.03
CA GLU A 874 0.96 29.93 1.46
C GLU A 874 -0.12 30.11 2.53
N ASP A 875 0.16 29.90 3.82
CA ASP A 875 -0.82 30.06 4.91
C ASP A 875 -0.82 31.47 5.54
N LEU A 876 0.11 32.35 5.15
CA LEU A 876 0.27 33.67 5.76
C LEU A 876 -0.96 34.58 5.61
N TYR A 877 -1.78 34.36 4.57
CA TYR A 877 -3.02 35.11 4.38
C TYR A 877 -4.02 34.92 5.52
N VAL A 878 -3.92 33.84 6.29
CA VAL A 878 -4.77 33.57 7.45
C VAL A 878 -4.18 34.16 8.72
N TYR A 879 -2.85 34.11 8.85
CA TYR A 879 -2.19 34.43 10.12
C TYR A 879 -1.81 35.91 10.26
N VAL A 880 -1.44 36.58 9.17
CA VAL A 880 -1.03 37.99 9.25
C VAL A 880 -2.20 38.93 9.53
N PRO A 881 -3.40 38.78 8.95
CA PRO A 881 -4.52 39.69 9.23
C PRO A 881 -4.94 39.83 10.71
N PRO A 882 -5.04 38.74 11.50
CA PRO A 882 -5.32 38.86 12.92
C PRO A 882 -4.11 39.31 13.76
N ALA A 883 -2.89 39.34 13.23
CA ALA A 883 -1.71 39.71 14.00
C ALA A 883 -1.73 41.19 14.44
N THR A 884 -1.06 41.49 15.54
CA THR A 884 -0.94 42.89 16.03
C THR A 884 0.03 43.70 15.19
N GLU A 885 -0.13 45.02 15.20
CA GLU A 885 0.68 45.95 14.42
C GLU A 885 2.20 45.73 14.60
N SER A 886 2.62 45.51 15.85
CA SER A 886 4.01 45.24 16.21
C SER A 886 4.55 43.92 15.64
N VAL A 887 3.74 42.87 15.61
CA VAL A 887 4.12 41.56 15.07
C VAL A 887 4.21 41.62 13.55
N VAL A 888 3.25 42.31 12.91
CA VAL A 888 3.27 42.56 11.46
C VAL A 888 4.52 43.35 11.06
N LYS A 889 4.86 44.41 11.80
CA LYS A 889 6.09 45.19 11.56
C LYS A 889 7.33 44.30 11.64
N ASN A 890 7.44 43.47 12.67
CA ASN A 890 8.58 42.57 12.86
C ASN A 890 8.65 41.48 11.78
N MET A 891 7.51 40.91 11.39
CA MET A 891 7.43 39.87 10.35
C MET A 891 7.86 40.41 8.98
N CYS A 892 7.58 41.68 8.68
CA CYS A 892 8.04 42.32 7.45
C CYS A 892 9.50 42.79 7.49
N GLN A 893 10.20 42.77 8.64
CA GLN A 893 11.61 43.12 8.70
C GLN A 893 12.44 42.07 7.94
N ALA A 894 13.39 42.51 7.14
CA ALA A 894 14.41 41.61 6.61
C ALA A 894 15.33 41.25 7.77
N SER A 895 15.33 40.00 8.22
CA SER A 895 16.25 39.56 9.28
C SER A 895 17.69 39.88 8.86
N ALA A 896 18.46 40.50 9.77
CA ALA A 896 19.89 40.70 9.59
C ALA A 896 20.56 39.33 9.41
N GLY A 897 20.85 38.94 8.16
CA GLY A 897 21.33 37.60 7.82
C GLY A 897 20.67 36.91 6.62
N ASN A 898 20.08 37.65 5.67
CA ASN A 898 19.55 37.16 4.37
C ASN A 898 18.34 36.21 4.40
N LYS A 899 17.83 35.76 5.56
CA LYS A 899 16.60 34.95 5.58
C LYS A 899 15.36 35.85 5.58
N LYS A 900 14.73 35.96 4.40
CA LYS A 900 13.35 36.42 4.28
C LYS A 900 12.43 35.34 4.84
N TYR A 901 11.52 35.69 5.76
CA TYR A 901 10.60 34.74 6.37
C TYR A 901 9.63 34.09 5.36
N ALA A 902 9.27 34.83 4.30
CA ALA A 902 8.31 34.37 3.30
C ALA A 902 8.72 34.79 1.89
N THR A 903 8.16 34.12 0.89
CA THR A 903 8.34 34.50 -0.50
C THR A 903 7.55 35.77 -0.83
N VAL A 904 7.96 36.49 -1.88
CA VAL A 904 7.26 37.69 -2.38
C VAL A 904 5.77 37.41 -2.66
N LYS A 905 5.46 36.22 -3.20
CA LYS A 905 4.09 35.76 -3.42
C LYS A 905 3.33 35.55 -2.12
N GLY A 906 3.96 34.97 -1.09
CA GLY A 906 3.37 34.81 0.24
C GLY A 906 2.93 36.15 0.83
N TYR A 907 3.78 37.18 0.74
CA TYR A 907 3.40 38.54 1.15
C TYR A 907 2.25 39.12 0.30
N ALA A 908 2.27 38.93 -1.02
CA ALA A 908 1.17 39.40 -1.87
C ALA A 908 -0.18 38.73 -1.53
N ASN A 909 -0.18 37.46 -1.12
CA ASN A 909 -1.38 36.71 -0.73
C ASN A 909 -2.01 37.20 0.58
N VAL A 910 -1.34 38.04 1.39
CA VAL A 910 -1.90 38.55 2.65
C VAL A 910 -2.97 39.64 2.42
N PHE A 911 -2.90 40.40 1.34
CA PHE A 911 -3.89 41.45 1.03
C PHE A 911 -5.34 40.95 0.92
N PRO A 912 -5.64 39.85 0.19
CA PRO A 912 -7.00 39.32 0.18
C PRO A 912 -7.41 38.75 1.56
N GLY A 913 -6.45 38.23 2.34
CA GLY A 913 -6.65 37.85 3.73
C GLY A 913 -7.10 39.01 4.63
N PHE A 914 -6.45 40.17 4.55
CA PHE A 914 -6.88 41.39 5.27
C PHE A 914 -8.29 41.81 4.86
N SER A 915 -8.55 41.85 3.55
CA SER A 915 -9.86 42.25 3.02
C SER A 915 -10.96 41.34 3.56
N LYS A 916 -10.74 40.03 3.55
CA LYS A 916 -11.66 39.05 4.12
C LYS A 916 -11.83 39.21 5.63
N TYR A 917 -10.74 39.26 6.38
CA TYR A 917 -10.77 39.35 7.84
C TYR A 917 -11.53 40.59 8.32
N LEU A 918 -11.25 41.77 7.74
CA LEU A 918 -11.87 43.02 8.17
C LEU A 918 -13.36 43.09 7.81
N LYS A 919 -13.74 42.51 6.66
CA LYS A 919 -15.15 42.33 6.29
C LYS A 919 -15.87 41.46 7.32
N GLU A 920 -15.34 40.30 7.64
CA GLU A 920 -15.96 39.35 8.59
C GLU A 920 -16.04 39.91 10.02
N LEU A 921 -15.03 40.66 10.47
CA LEU A 921 -15.08 41.35 11.76
C LEU A 921 -16.15 42.44 11.79
N SER A 922 -16.35 43.15 10.68
CA SER A 922 -17.39 44.18 10.58
C SER A 922 -18.79 43.57 10.61
N GLU A 923 -19.02 42.48 9.87
CA GLU A 923 -20.29 41.73 9.87
C GLU A 923 -20.58 41.10 11.25
N ALA A 924 -19.55 40.62 11.93
CA ALA A 924 -19.66 40.07 13.29
C ALA A 924 -19.76 41.14 14.38
N GLY A 925 -19.61 42.42 14.05
CA GLY A 925 -19.64 43.52 15.01
C GLY A 925 -18.45 43.57 15.99
N ASN A 926 -17.31 42.95 15.65
CA ASN A 926 -16.15 42.84 16.53
C ASN A 926 -15.22 44.06 16.43
N LYS A 927 -15.65 45.15 17.04
CA LYS A 927 -15.02 46.49 16.96
C LYS A 927 -13.55 46.51 17.38
N LYS A 928 -13.24 45.89 18.52
CA LYS A 928 -11.87 45.91 19.08
C LYS A 928 -10.87 45.25 18.11
N LYS A 929 -11.23 44.09 17.56
CA LYS A 929 -10.40 43.38 16.59
C LYS A 929 -10.34 44.11 15.26
N LEU A 930 -11.44 44.75 14.85
CA LEU A 930 -11.47 45.53 13.60
C LEU A 930 -10.53 46.73 13.66
N VAL A 931 -10.48 47.44 14.79
CA VAL A 931 -9.49 48.52 15.00
C VAL A 931 -8.07 47.98 14.88
N GLU A 932 -7.74 46.89 15.57
CA GLU A 932 -6.39 46.31 15.52
C GLU A 932 -6.03 45.82 14.11
N GLY A 933 -6.97 45.17 13.41
CA GLY A 933 -6.75 44.71 12.04
C GLY A 933 -6.51 45.87 11.04
N ILE A 934 -7.20 47.01 11.20
CA ILE A 934 -6.95 48.21 10.37
C ILE A 934 -5.55 48.77 10.65
N LYS A 935 -5.14 48.86 11.92
CA LYS A 935 -3.79 49.32 12.29
C LYS A 935 -2.71 48.44 11.65
N SER A 936 -2.86 47.12 11.81
CA SER A 936 -1.99 46.11 11.21
C SER A 936 -1.92 46.22 9.70
N TYR A 937 -3.07 46.38 9.02
CA TYR A 937 -3.14 46.55 7.58
C TYR A 937 -2.39 47.82 7.11
N VAL A 938 -2.61 48.97 7.76
CA VAL A 938 -1.99 50.24 7.34
C VAL A 938 -0.47 50.14 7.40
N VAL A 939 0.08 49.57 8.47
CA VAL A 939 1.53 49.35 8.58
C VAL A 939 2.01 48.31 7.57
N TYR A 940 1.29 47.21 7.38
CA TYR A 940 1.62 46.18 6.40
C TYR A 940 1.72 46.74 4.98
N ALA A 941 0.66 47.42 4.54
CA ALA A 941 0.57 48.03 3.21
C ALA A 941 1.62 49.14 3.03
N GLY A 942 1.83 49.97 4.05
CA GLY A 942 2.87 51.00 4.07
C GLY A 942 4.27 50.42 3.90
N ILE A 943 4.55 49.29 4.58
CA ILE A 943 5.82 48.56 4.41
C ILE A 943 5.91 47.99 3.00
N LEU A 944 4.97 47.15 2.56
CA LEU A 944 5.13 46.44 1.29
C LEU A 944 5.18 47.35 0.06
N THR A 945 4.54 48.52 0.11
CA THR A 945 4.56 49.52 -0.99
C THR A 945 5.69 50.54 -0.89
N ASN A 946 6.66 50.33 0.01
CA ASN A 946 7.80 51.21 0.22
C ASN A 946 7.41 52.66 0.58
N ARG A 947 6.29 52.84 1.29
CA ARG A 947 5.83 54.13 1.81
C ARG A 947 6.29 54.39 3.24
N PHE A 948 6.55 53.33 4.02
CA PHE A 948 6.96 53.40 5.42
C PHE A 948 8.45 53.06 5.61
N GLU A 949 9.16 53.88 6.39
CA GLU A 949 10.59 53.74 6.71
C GLU A 949 11.45 53.50 5.45
N LYS A 950 11.13 54.23 4.37
CA LYS A 950 11.78 54.10 3.04
C LYS A 950 13.30 54.29 3.12
N ALA A 951 13.78 55.15 4.01
CA ALA A 951 15.19 55.42 4.25
C ALA A 951 15.97 54.22 4.82
N LYS A 952 15.27 53.23 5.40
CA LYS A 952 15.91 52.02 5.95
C LYS A 952 16.20 50.95 4.89
N GLY A 953 15.99 51.27 3.61
CA GLY A 953 16.35 50.41 2.47
C GLY A 953 15.85 48.97 2.65
N ASP A 954 16.79 48.04 2.59
CA ASP A 954 16.57 46.59 2.68
C ASP A 954 16.16 46.09 4.07
N SER A 955 15.97 46.95 5.07
CA SER A 955 15.52 46.54 6.41
C SER A 955 14.12 45.92 6.43
N TYR A 956 13.35 46.07 5.35
CA TYR A 956 12.03 45.48 5.20
C TYR A 956 11.86 44.78 3.85
N GLN A 957 11.02 43.75 3.83
CA GLN A 957 10.53 43.20 2.59
C GLN A 957 9.61 44.20 1.89
N ARG A 958 9.84 44.41 0.59
CA ARG A 958 9.01 45.25 -0.28
C ARG A 958 8.49 44.42 -1.46
N LEU A 959 7.32 44.79 -1.99
CA LEU A 959 6.81 44.24 -3.25
C LEU A 959 7.17 45.19 -4.39
N ASP A 960 7.61 44.63 -5.50
CA ASP A 960 7.79 45.40 -6.71
C ASP A 960 6.43 45.71 -7.38
N VAL A 961 6.46 46.66 -8.32
CA VAL A 961 5.27 47.10 -9.06
C VAL A 961 4.65 45.95 -9.87
N ASN A 962 5.46 45.02 -10.36
CA ASN A 962 4.95 43.90 -11.16
C ASN A 962 4.13 42.93 -10.30
N THR A 963 4.62 42.63 -9.10
CA THR A 963 3.93 41.77 -8.11
C THR A 963 2.65 42.44 -7.62
N LEU A 964 2.69 43.76 -7.36
CA LEU A 964 1.50 44.51 -6.96
C LEU A 964 0.40 44.51 -8.03
N ASN A 965 0.78 44.41 -9.32
CA ASN A 965 -0.15 44.35 -10.46
C ASN A 965 -0.41 42.92 -10.95
N SER A 966 0.21 41.90 -10.35
CA SER A 966 -0.04 40.50 -10.70
C SER A 966 -1.18 39.95 -9.85
N ARG A 967 -1.90 38.96 -10.38
CA ARG A 967 -2.93 38.25 -9.60
C ARG A 967 -2.30 37.54 -8.40
N THR A 968 -3.05 37.49 -7.30
CA THR A 968 -2.68 36.64 -6.18
C THR A 968 -3.04 35.18 -6.46
N ILE A 969 -2.54 34.24 -5.66
CA ILE A 969 -2.97 32.84 -5.76
C ILE A 969 -4.38 32.66 -5.19
N MET A 970 -4.73 33.48 -4.20
CA MET A 970 -5.97 33.34 -3.42
C MET A 970 -7.19 34.00 -4.09
N THR A 971 -6.98 34.99 -4.95
CA THR A 971 -8.05 35.75 -5.59
C THR A 971 -7.61 36.30 -6.96
N PRO A 972 -8.53 36.42 -7.94
CA PRO A 972 -8.19 36.95 -9.27
C PRO A 972 -7.77 38.44 -9.25
N GLU A 973 -8.13 39.19 -8.22
CA GLU A 973 -7.74 40.58 -8.01
C GLU A 973 -6.23 40.69 -7.72
N THR A 974 -5.67 41.84 -8.10
CA THR A 974 -4.29 42.20 -7.81
C THR A 974 -4.15 42.79 -6.40
N PRO A 975 -3.00 42.65 -5.73
CA PRO A 975 -2.74 43.35 -4.47
C PRO A 975 -3.06 44.84 -4.53
N LYS A 976 -2.74 45.50 -5.64
CA LYS A 976 -3.03 46.92 -5.84
C LYS A 976 -4.52 47.24 -5.80
N GLN A 977 -5.36 46.44 -6.46
CA GLN A 977 -6.82 46.63 -6.45
C GLN A 977 -7.39 46.46 -5.03
N LEU A 978 -6.98 45.39 -4.34
CA LEU A 978 -7.40 45.12 -2.96
C LEU A 978 -6.95 46.24 -2.00
N MET A 979 -5.74 46.78 -2.21
CA MET A 979 -5.27 47.93 -1.49
C MET A 979 -6.12 49.18 -1.75
N GLU A 980 -6.48 49.46 -3.01
CA GLU A 980 -7.33 50.60 -3.35
C GLU A 980 -8.70 50.50 -2.68
N GLU A 981 -9.32 49.30 -2.64
CA GLU A 981 -10.57 49.04 -1.91
C GLU A 981 -10.43 49.35 -0.41
N MET A 982 -9.41 48.77 0.23
CA MET A 982 -9.12 48.95 1.66
C MET A 982 -8.78 50.39 2.03
N ASP A 983 -7.91 51.03 1.23
CA ASP A 983 -7.46 52.40 1.44
C ASP A 983 -8.63 53.40 1.29
N ASN A 984 -9.56 53.13 0.37
CA ASN A 984 -10.79 53.90 0.22
C ASN A 984 -11.73 53.72 1.43
N ALA A 985 -11.88 52.50 1.95
CA ALA A 985 -12.67 52.25 3.16
C ALA A 985 -12.08 52.99 4.37
N ILE A 986 -10.76 52.89 4.58
CA ILE A 986 -10.06 53.55 5.70
C ILE A 986 -10.17 55.07 5.61
N LYS A 987 -10.00 55.65 4.42
CA LYS A 987 -10.23 57.09 4.22
C LYS A 987 -11.65 57.49 4.61
N LYS A 988 -12.68 56.79 4.11
CA LYS A 988 -14.07 57.06 4.47
C LYS A 988 -14.30 57.00 5.97
N ILE A 989 -13.71 56.02 6.66
CA ILE A 989 -13.77 55.91 8.12
C ILE A 989 -13.19 57.16 8.78
N VAL A 990 -11.96 57.54 8.42
CA VAL A 990 -11.24 58.68 9.01
C VAL A 990 -11.98 59.99 8.77
N TYR A 991 -12.48 60.23 7.55
CA TYR A 991 -13.29 61.41 7.23
C TYR A 991 -14.63 61.43 8.00
N ALA A 992 -15.26 60.29 8.24
CA ALA A 992 -16.52 60.21 8.98
C ALA A 992 -16.36 60.54 10.48
N TYR A 993 -15.17 60.35 11.05
CA TYR A 993 -14.87 60.81 12.41
C TYR A 993 -14.52 62.30 12.47
N GLY A 994 -14.00 62.90 11.39
CA GLY A 994 -13.77 64.34 11.30
C GLY A 994 -12.62 64.86 12.19
N ASP A 995 -11.78 63.98 12.74
CA ASP A 995 -10.59 64.38 13.50
C ASP A 995 -9.52 64.91 12.55
N ARG A 996 -9.19 66.20 12.69
CA ARG A 996 -8.29 66.91 11.78
C ARG A 996 -6.89 66.29 11.73
N GLU A 997 -6.35 65.92 12.89
CA GLU A 997 -5.01 65.35 12.99
C GLU A 997 -4.93 63.98 12.29
N LEU A 998 -5.94 63.13 12.49
CA LEU A 998 -6.04 61.83 11.84
C LEU A 998 -6.22 61.95 10.31
N ILE A 999 -7.00 62.93 9.84
CA ILE A 999 -7.14 63.24 8.41
C ILE A 999 -5.78 63.66 7.83
N GLU A 1000 -5.08 64.60 8.48
CA GLU A 1000 -3.76 65.07 8.05
C GLU A 1000 -2.72 63.92 8.01
N MET A 1001 -2.75 63.01 8.99
CA MET A 1001 -1.90 61.81 8.99
C MET A 1001 -2.19 60.92 7.78
N VAL A 1002 -3.47 60.65 7.49
CA VAL A 1002 -3.88 59.85 6.34
C VAL A 1002 -3.42 60.49 5.03
N GLU A 1003 -3.68 61.77 4.82
CA GLU A 1003 -3.25 62.47 3.59
C GLU A 1003 -1.73 62.40 3.40
N LYS A 1004 -0.95 62.56 4.47
CA LYS A 1004 0.51 62.36 4.44
C LYS A 1004 0.88 60.94 4.03
N MET A 1005 0.31 59.90 4.63
CA MET A 1005 0.61 58.48 4.30
C MET A 1005 0.40 58.12 2.82
N TYR A 1006 -0.47 58.84 2.10
CA TYR A 1006 -0.72 58.65 0.66
C TYR A 1006 0.07 59.58 -0.26
N THR A 1007 0.89 60.48 0.31
CA THR A 1007 1.75 61.38 -0.47
C THR A 1007 2.93 60.61 -1.06
N LYS A 1008 3.21 60.83 -2.34
CA LYS A 1008 4.37 60.21 -3.02
C LYS A 1008 5.64 60.98 -2.68
N THR A 1009 6.72 60.26 -2.35
CA THR A 1009 8.06 60.84 -2.21
C THR A 1009 8.94 60.48 -3.39
N GLY A 1010 9.77 61.44 -3.81
CA GLY A 1010 10.80 61.29 -4.84
C GLY A 1010 12.01 60.50 -4.35
N ASN A 1011 13.21 60.93 -4.79
CA ASN A 1011 14.46 60.31 -4.38
C ASN A 1011 14.97 60.92 -3.06
N ILE A 1012 14.72 60.22 -1.96
CA ILE A 1012 15.07 60.63 -0.58
C ILE A 1012 16.58 60.64 -0.28
N GLU A 1013 17.39 60.00 -1.14
CA GLU A 1013 18.84 59.97 -0.99
C GLU A 1013 19.48 61.26 -1.48
N LEU A 1014 18.94 61.83 -2.55
CA LEU A 1014 19.49 63.00 -3.24
C LEU A 1014 18.86 64.32 -2.79
N ASP A 1015 17.61 64.30 -2.33
CA ASP A 1015 16.85 65.51 -2.01
C ASP A 1015 16.52 65.61 -0.51
N PRO A 1016 17.09 66.58 0.23
CA PRO A 1016 16.80 66.81 1.65
C PRO A 1016 15.32 67.12 1.94
N ASP A 1017 14.62 67.79 1.03
CA ASP A 1017 13.20 68.10 1.21
C ASP A 1017 12.34 66.84 1.09
N GLU A 1018 12.68 65.95 0.15
CA GLU A 1018 12.04 64.63 0.05
C GLU A 1018 12.34 63.76 1.26
N ARG A 1019 13.53 63.85 1.84
CA ARG A 1019 13.86 63.17 3.10
C ARG A 1019 13.01 63.67 4.26
N LYS A 1020 12.83 64.99 4.39
CA LYS A 1020 11.97 65.59 5.41
C LYS A 1020 10.51 65.17 5.23
N LYS A 1021 9.99 65.21 3.99
CA LYS A 1021 8.65 64.70 3.67
C LYS A 1021 8.50 63.23 4.06
N GLN A 1022 9.50 62.40 3.80
CA GLN A 1022 9.49 61.00 4.20
C GLN A 1022 9.49 60.82 5.73
N GLN A 1023 10.20 61.66 6.49
CA GLN A 1023 10.15 61.64 7.97
C GLN A 1023 8.74 61.97 8.48
N ASP A 1024 8.07 62.94 7.86
CA ASP A 1024 6.67 63.28 8.21
C ASP A 1024 5.70 62.12 7.90
N ILE A 1025 5.94 61.39 6.80
CA ILE A 1025 5.18 60.18 6.44
C ILE A 1025 5.44 59.06 7.44
N ASP A 1026 6.70 58.81 7.79
CA ASP A 1026 7.07 57.78 8.76
C ASP A 1026 6.47 58.06 10.14
N TYR A 1027 6.47 59.33 10.57
CA TYR A 1027 5.76 59.76 11.79
C TYR A 1027 4.25 59.52 11.68
N ALA A 1028 3.63 59.85 10.55
CA ALA A 1028 2.20 59.62 10.35
C ALA A 1028 1.84 58.12 10.48
N PHE A 1029 2.61 57.22 9.88
CA PHE A 1029 2.40 55.77 10.06
C PHE A 1029 2.58 55.32 11.52
N GLN A 1030 3.60 55.82 12.23
CA GLN A 1030 3.87 55.46 13.63
C GLN A 1030 2.80 55.96 14.59
N ALA A 1031 2.27 57.17 14.37
CA ALA A 1031 1.27 57.79 15.23
C ALA A 1031 -0.17 57.39 14.87
N PHE A 1032 -0.41 56.93 13.63
CA PHE A 1032 -1.76 56.59 13.13
C PHE A 1032 -2.47 55.62 14.05
N GLY A 1033 -1.81 54.54 14.48
CA GLY A 1033 -2.49 53.46 15.22
C GLY A 1033 -3.05 53.90 16.57
N GLU A 1034 -2.28 54.69 17.33
CA GLU A 1034 -2.71 55.24 18.62
C GLU A 1034 -3.83 56.28 18.44
N LYS A 1035 -3.64 57.20 17.50
CA LYS A 1035 -4.62 58.26 17.20
C LYS A 1035 -5.93 57.68 16.67
N PHE A 1036 -5.87 56.71 15.76
CA PHE A 1036 -7.03 56.02 15.21
C PHE A 1036 -7.82 55.31 16.30
N HIS A 1037 -7.15 54.58 17.21
CA HIS A 1037 -7.80 53.92 18.34
C HIS A 1037 -8.52 54.92 19.26
N GLN A 1038 -7.87 56.04 19.59
CA GLN A 1038 -8.45 57.11 20.41
C GLN A 1038 -9.72 57.70 19.77
N VAL A 1039 -9.66 58.03 18.48
CA VAL A 1039 -10.78 58.66 17.75
C VAL A 1039 -11.95 57.69 17.59
N VAL A 1040 -11.69 56.43 17.23
CA VAL A 1040 -12.72 55.38 17.10
C VAL A 1040 -13.39 55.08 18.45
N GLY A 1041 -12.69 55.27 19.57
CA GLY A 1041 -13.29 55.15 20.90
C GLY A 1041 -14.43 56.14 21.19
N SER A 1042 -14.53 57.24 20.44
CA SER A 1042 -15.50 58.32 20.71
C SER A 1042 -16.97 57.94 20.50
N ASP A 1043 -17.27 57.06 19.53
CA ASP A 1043 -18.61 56.50 19.28
C ASP A 1043 -18.67 54.99 19.59
N GLY A 1044 -17.65 54.49 20.27
CA GLY A 1044 -17.46 53.08 20.52
C GLY A 1044 -17.30 52.24 19.26
N GLY A 1045 -16.98 52.80 18.09
CA GLY A 1045 -16.65 52.11 16.83
C GLY A 1045 -17.79 51.90 15.82
N GLU A 1046 -18.95 52.53 16.00
CA GLU A 1046 -20.14 52.32 15.15
C GLU A 1046 -19.95 52.81 13.71
N LYS A 1047 -19.41 54.03 13.51
CA LYS A 1047 -19.14 54.55 12.16
C LYS A 1047 -18.19 53.64 11.39
N MET A 1048 -17.17 53.12 12.08
CA MET A 1048 -16.18 52.22 11.49
C MET A 1048 -16.82 50.93 10.98
N ILE A 1049 -17.67 50.28 11.79
CA ILE A 1049 -18.40 49.07 11.38
C ILE A 1049 -19.27 49.37 10.17
N ASN A 1050 -20.10 50.40 10.23
CA ASN A 1050 -21.08 50.69 9.17
C ASN A 1050 -20.39 50.94 7.83
N ILE A 1051 -19.29 51.71 7.85
CA ILE A 1051 -18.52 51.98 6.64
C ILE A 1051 -17.84 50.71 6.12
N MET A 1052 -17.23 49.90 7.00
CA MET A 1052 -16.54 48.67 6.60
C MET A 1052 -17.53 47.62 6.06
N ALA A 1053 -18.68 47.43 6.69
CA ALA A 1053 -19.72 46.52 6.23
C ALA A 1053 -20.33 46.95 4.88
N SER A 1054 -20.37 48.26 4.60
CA SER A 1054 -20.80 48.80 3.30
C SER A 1054 -19.70 48.83 2.23
N ALA A 1055 -18.45 48.55 2.60
CA ALA A 1055 -17.34 48.56 1.67
C ALA A 1055 -17.39 47.30 0.80
N ASN A 1056 -17.27 47.47 -0.51
CA ASN A 1056 -17.19 46.36 -1.45
C ASN A 1056 -15.78 45.75 -1.43
N LEU A 1057 -15.45 45.05 -0.34
CA LEU A 1057 -14.19 44.34 -0.20
C LEU A 1057 -14.32 42.97 -0.87
N THR A 1058 -13.54 42.78 -1.93
CA THR A 1058 -13.64 41.58 -2.79
C THR A 1058 -13.11 40.32 -2.08
N GLY A 1059 -12.21 40.47 -1.10
CA GLY A 1059 -11.83 39.40 -0.16
C GLY A 1059 -11.26 38.15 -0.84
N MET A 1060 -11.35 37.00 -0.16
CA MET A 1060 -11.14 35.69 -0.77
C MET A 1060 -12.50 35.04 -0.99
N SER A 1061 -12.67 34.42 -2.16
CA SER A 1061 -13.77 33.50 -2.41
C SER A 1061 -13.47 32.14 -1.79
N PHE A 1062 -14.54 31.40 -1.47
CA PHE A 1062 -14.45 29.99 -1.12
C PHE A 1062 -14.14 29.12 -2.35
#